data_AF-A0A1I8PYF3-F1
#
_entry.id   AF-A0A1I8PYF3-F1
#
_cell.length_a   1.000
_cell.length_b   1.000
_cell.length_c   1.000
_cell.angle_alpha   90.00
_cell.angle_beta   90.00
_cell.angle_gamma   90.00
#
_symmetry.space_group_name_H-M   'P 1'
#
loop_
_entity.id
_entity.type
_entity.pdbx_description
1 polymer ?
#
loop_
_entity_poly.entity_id
_entity_poly.type
_entity_poly.pdbx_seq_one_letter_code
_entity_poly.pdbx_strand_id
1 'polypeptide(L)'
;MSFMQTQNRTMSHNNQYNPPELPPMVSSKEQTLMWQQNSYLVDSGIHSGAVTQAPSLSGKEDEEMEGDPLMFDLDTGFPQNFTQDQVDDMNQQLSQTRSQRVRAAMFPETLEEGIEIPSTQFDPQQPTAVQRLAEPSQMLKHAVVNLINYQDDAELATRAIPELIKLLNDEDQVVVSQAAMMVHQLSKKEASRHAIMNSPQMVAALVRAISNSNDLESTKAAVGTLHNLSHHRQGLLAIFKSGGIPALVKLLSSPVESVLFYAITTLHNLLLHQDGSKMAVRLAGGLQKMVTLLQRNNVKFLAIVTDCLQILAYGNQESKLIILASGGPNELVRIMRSYDYEKLLWTTSRVLKVLSVCSSNKPAIVDAGGMQALAMHLSNPSPRLVQNCLWTLRNLSDAATKVDGLEGLLQSLVQVLASTDVNVVTCAAGILSNLTCNNQRNKATVCQVGGVDALVRTIINAGDREEITEPAVCALRHLTTRHADSEMAQNAVRLNYGLSVIVKLLHPPSRWPLIKAAIGLVRNLALCPANAAPLREHGAIHHLVRLLMRAFQDTERQRSSVATTGSQQPSAYADGVRMEEIVEGTVGALHILARESHNRALIRQQSVIPIFVRLLFNEIENIQRVAAGVLCELAADKEGAEIIEQEGATGPLTDLLHSRNEGVATYAAAVLFRMSEDKPQDYKKRLSIELTNSLLREDNNIWGNADLGLGPDLQDMILYQ
;
A
#
# COMPACT_ATOMS: atom_id res chain seq x y z
N MET A 1 -49.62 -4.27 24.65
CA MET A 1 -49.34 -5.46 25.50
C MET A 1 -48.86 -6.58 24.61
N SER A 2 -48.01 -7.44 25.17
CA SER A 2 -47.39 -8.64 24.60
C SER A 2 -45.97 -8.48 24.09
N PHE A 3 -45.08 -8.84 25.01
CA PHE A 3 -43.68 -9.19 24.88
C PHE A 3 -43.42 -10.24 23.79
N MET A 4 -42.27 -10.16 23.12
CA MET A 4 -41.60 -11.33 22.57
C MET A 4 -40.19 -11.44 23.14
N GLN A 5 -39.99 -12.60 23.76
CA GLN A 5 -38.82 -13.06 24.48
C GLN A 5 -37.71 -13.47 23.51
N THR A 6 -36.49 -13.03 23.79
CA THR A 6 -35.25 -13.60 23.29
C THR A 6 -34.96 -14.93 24.02
N GLN A 7 -34.99 -16.04 23.29
CA GLN A 7 -34.54 -17.35 23.80
C GLN A 7 -33.06 -17.59 23.48
N ASN A 8 -32.29 -17.78 24.54
CA ASN A 8 -30.98 -18.41 24.55
C ASN A 8 -31.12 -19.93 24.42
N ARG A 9 -30.35 -20.57 23.55
CA ARG A 9 -29.85 -21.94 23.78
C ARG A 9 -28.53 -22.22 23.05
N THR A 10 -27.52 -22.35 23.89
CA THR A 10 -26.16 -22.90 23.80
C THR A 10 -25.94 -24.13 22.91
N MET A 11 -24.84 -24.12 22.14
CA MET A 11 -24.03 -25.30 21.82
C MET A 11 -22.54 -24.94 21.82
N SER A 12 -21.80 -25.78 22.53
CA SER A 12 -20.37 -25.89 22.84
C SER A 12 -19.32 -25.29 21.89
N HIS A 13 -18.45 -24.44 22.45
CA HIS A 13 -17.04 -24.40 22.07
C HIS A 13 -16.17 -24.59 23.32
N ASN A 14 -15.47 -25.72 23.35
CA ASN A 14 -14.33 -25.94 24.22
C ASN A 14 -13.15 -25.17 23.59
N ASN A 15 -12.83 -24.00 24.16
CA ASN A 15 -11.50 -23.40 24.12
C ASN A 15 -11.45 -22.35 25.24
N GLN A 16 -10.96 -22.78 26.39
CA GLN A 16 -10.74 -21.96 27.57
C GLN A 16 -9.58 -20.99 27.28
N TYR A 17 -9.89 -19.78 26.80
CA TYR A 17 -8.99 -18.63 26.88
C TYR A 17 -9.36 -17.85 28.15
N ASN A 18 -8.55 -18.00 29.20
CA ASN A 18 -8.64 -17.16 30.40
C ASN A 18 -8.43 -15.68 30.00
N PRO A 19 -9.22 -14.73 30.53
CA PRO A 19 -8.91 -13.31 30.40
C PRO A 19 -7.61 -13.03 31.19
N PRO A 20 -6.68 -12.20 30.69
CA PRO A 20 -5.53 -11.82 31.48
C PRO A 20 -6.02 -11.03 32.69
N GLU A 21 -5.80 -11.58 33.87
CA GLU A 21 -5.98 -10.88 35.15
C GLU A 21 -5.21 -9.55 35.11
N LEU A 22 -5.91 -8.47 35.42
CA LEU A 22 -5.30 -7.17 35.68
C LEU A 22 -4.34 -7.32 36.87
N PRO A 23 -3.06 -6.99 36.73
CA PRO A 23 -2.13 -7.10 37.84
C PRO A 23 -2.50 -6.07 38.92
N PRO A 24 -2.25 -6.38 40.21
CA PRO A 24 -2.59 -5.48 41.30
C PRO A 24 -1.87 -4.15 41.14
N MET A 25 -2.55 -3.05 41.47
CA MET A 25 -1.95 -1.71 41.45
C MET A 25 -0.73 -1.67 42.37
N VAL A 26 0.43 -1.54 41.74
CA VAL A 26 1.73 -1.38 42.39
C VAL A 26 1.79 -0.02 43.07
N SER A 27 2.28 0.02 44.32
CA SER A 27 2.39 1.27 45.06
C SER A 27 3.37 2.24 44.37
N SER A 28 3.17 3.56 44.52
CA SER A 28 4.06 4.58 43.91
C SER A 28 5.54 4.40 44.28
N LYS A 29 5.81 3.73 45.41
CA LYS A 29 7.17 3.41 45.88
C LYS A 29 7.83 2.29 45.07
N GLU A 30 7.07 1.30 44.63
CA GLU A 30 7.55 0.19 43.80
C GLU A 30 7.63 0.55 42.31
N GLN A 31 6.77 1.46 41.82
CA GLN A 31 6.92 2.04 40.46
C GLN A 31 8.21 2.85 40.32
N THR A 32 8.63 3.52 41.40
CA THR A 32 9.91 4.26 41.44
C THR A 32 11.12 3.32 41.44
N LEU A 33 11.00 2.14 42.05
CA LEU A 33 12.02 1.08 42.05
C LEU A 33 12.15 0.35 40.69
N MET A 34 11.05 0.14 39.97
CA MET A 34 11.10 -0.44 38.62
C MET A 34 11.70 0.53 37.58
N TRP A 35 11.53 1.84 37.78
CA TRP A 35 12.15 2.86 36.93
C TRP A 35 13.68 2.91 37.06
N GLN A 36 14.22 2.48 38.21
CA GLN A 36 15.66 2.38 38.45
C GLN A 36 16.34 1.20 37.71
N GLN A 37 15.59 0.16 37.32
CA GLN A 37 16.19 -1.06 36.76
C GLN A 37 16.30 -1.08 35.22
N ASN A 38 15.66 -0.16 34.51
CA ASN A 38 15.50 -0.24 33.04
C ASN A 38 16.04 0.98 32.27
N SER A 39 17.24 1.45 32.62
CA SER A 39 17.97 2.42 31.81
C SER A 39 19.19 1.79 31.17
N TYR A 40 19.27 1.90 29.84
CA TYR A 40 20.49 1.67 29.06
C TYR A 40 21.66 2.45 29.66
N LEU A 41 22.79 1.75 29.78
CA LEU A 41 24.09 2.27 30.20
C LEU A 41 24.47 3.58 29.50
N VAL A 42 24.52 4.67 30.27
CA VAL A 42 25.70 5.54 30.34
C VAL A 42 25.94 5.81 31.83
N ASP A 43 27.00 5.19 32.34
CA ASP A 43 27.45 5.30 33.74
C ASP A 43 27.71 6.77 34.10
N SER A 44 26.77 7.37 34.81
CA SER A 44 26.92 8.68 35.42
C SER A 44 27.70 8.46 36.72
N GLY A 45 29.04 8.34 36.61
CA GLY A 45 29.96 7.91 37.67
C GLY A 45 29.98 8.79 38.93
N ILE A 46 28.88 8.84 39.66
CA ILE A 46 28.73 9.48 40.96
C ILE A 46 28.47 8.38 41.98
N HIS A 47 29.56 7.80 42.47
CA HIS A 47 29.57 7.10 43.76
C HIS A 47 29.61 8.15 44.87
N SER A 48 28.45 8.59 45.36
CA SER A 48 28.38 9.34 46.61
C SER A 48 28.64 8.38 47.78
N GLY A 49 29.92 8.22 48.14
CA GLY A 49 30.29 7.34 49.24
C GLY A 49 31.77 6.96 49.26
N ALA A 50 32.66 7.94 49.28
CA ALA A 50 34.05 7.72 49.66
C ALA A 50 34.56 8.94 50.43
N VAL A 51 34.97 8.66 51.66
CA VAL A 51 35.55 9.61 52.62
C VAL A 51 36.84 10.17 52.02
N THR A 52 36.82 11.37 51.44
CA THR A 52 38.04 12.15 51.29
C THR A 52 38.37 12.74 52.65
N GLN A 53 39.20 12.02 53.42
CA GLN A 53 39.99 12.65 54.46
C GLN A 53 40.93 13.65 53.79
N ALA A 54 40.67 14.94 53.99
CA ALA A 54 41.71 15.94 53.85
C ALA A 54 42.54 15.90 55.14
N PRO A 55 43.89 15.88 55.07
CA PRO A 55 44.68 16.12 56.26
C PRO A 55 44.41 17.57 56.69
N SER A 56 43.66 17.72 57.77
CA SER A 56 43.53 19.01 58.46
C SER A 56 44.77 19.17 59.31
N LEU A 57 45.67 20.08 58.94
CA LEU A 57 46.70 20.57 59.85
C LEU A 57 46.03 21.49 60.86
N SER A 58 45.53 20.86 61.93
CA SER A 58 45.19 21.49 63.19
C SER A 58 45.71 20.54 64.26
N GLY A 59 46.97 20.73 64.66
CA GLY A 59 47.57 20.04 65.80
C GLY A 59 47.96 21.05 66.85
N LYS A 60 47.20 21.12 67.95
CA LYS A 60 47.66 21.72 69.20
C LYS A 60 48.72 20.80 69.82
N GLU A 61 49.83 21.43 70.17
CA GLU A 61 50.76 21.21 71.30
C GLU A 61 50.78 19.82 71.96
N ASP A 62 51.93 19.16 71.91
CA ASP A 62 52.56 18.53 73.09
C ASP A 62 54.06 18.30 72.82
N GLU A 63 54.87 18.50 73.87
CA GLU A 63 56.32 18.70 73.88
C GLU A 63 57.16 17.40 73.87
N GLU A 64 58.46 17.58 73.60
CA GLU A 64 59.64 16.80 74.03
C GLU A 64 60.24 15.66 73.18
N MET A 65 61.53 15.91 72.84
CA MET A 65 62.69 15.01 72.67
C MET A 65 62.71 14.01 71.49
N GLU A 66 63.85 13.63 70.88
CA GLU A 66 65.20 14.16 70.61
C GLU A 66 65.94 13.01 69.86
N GLY A 67 66.67 13.28 68.77
CA GLY A 67 67.75 12.41 68.21
C GLY A 67 67.33 11.18 67.38
N ASP A 68 67.96 10.78 66.27
CA ASP A 68 69.09 11.25 65.43
C ASP A 68 69.03 10.39 64.11
N PRO A 69 69.91 10.48 63.10
CA PRO A 69 69.58 11.02 61.77
C PRO A 69 69.82 10.02 60.60
N LEU A 70 69.16 10.23 59.46
CA LEU A 70 69.68 9.78 58.16
C LEU A 70 69.41 10.86 57.11
N MET A 71 70.43 11.71 56.93
CA MET A 71 70.57 12.63 55.80
C MET A 71 70.74 11.84 54.50
N PHE A 72 69.87 12.08 53.53
CA PHE A 72 70.18 11.90 52.11
C PHE A 72 70.27 13.28 51.47
N ASP A 73 71.47 13.55 51.00
CA ASP A 73 71.97 14.78 50.41
C ASP A 73 71.47 14.87 48.95
N LEU A 74 70.58 15.83 48.67
CA LEU A 74 70.30 16.29 47.31
C LEU A 74 70.37 17.82 47.29
N ASP A 75 71.61 18.28 47.33
CA ASP A 75 72.03 19.66 47.18
C ASP A 75 71.75 20.15 45.74
N THR A 76 70.58 20.75 45.53
CA THR A 76 70.38 21.83 44.53
C THR A 76 69.41 22.84 45.14
N GLY A 77 69.95 24.01 45.47
CA GLY A 77 69.37 24.95 46.44
C GLY A 77 67.99 25.51 46.12
N PHE A 78 67.16 25.58 47.16
CA PHE A 78 66.14 26.61 47.38
C PHE A 78 66.29 27.14 48.81
N PRO A 79 66.55 28.45 49.00
CA PRO A 79 66.58 29.04 50.33
C PRO A 79 65.23 29.70 50.61
N GLN A 80 64.40 29.13 51.49
CA GLN A 80 63.45 29.90 52.33
C GLN A 80 62.60 28.96 53.18
N ASN A 81 62.84 29.00 54.50
CA ASN A 81 61.86 28.52 55.47
C ASN A 81 60.76 29.59 55.57
N PHE A 82 59.53 29.24 55.16
CA PHE A 82 58.38 30.15 55.23
C PHE A 82 57.93 30.33 56.69
N THR A 83 57.59 31.57 57.05
CA THR A 83 56.96 31.88 58.35
C THR A 83 55.48 31.45 58.36
N GLN A 84 54.91 31.18 59.54
CA GLN A 84 53.49 30.75 59.66
C GLN A 84 52.53 31.75 58.99
N ASP A 85 52.78 33.05 59.14
CA ASP A 85 52.00 34.11 58.47
C ASP A 85 52.12 34.06 56.93
N GLN A 86 53.30 33.71 56.39
CA GLN A 86 53.49 33.52 54.94
C GLN A 86 52.80 32.25 54.42
N VAL A 87 52.74 31.20 55.23
CA VAL A 87 51.98 29.97 54.92
C VAL A 87 50.48 30.25 54.92
N ASP A 88 49.99 31.06 55.86
CA ASP A 88 48.59 31.47 55.94
C ASP A 88 48.18 32.39 54.78
N ASP A 89 49.04 33.34 54.38
CA ASP A 89 48.83 34.18 53.19
C ASP A 89 48.82 33.35 51.89
N MET A 90 49.75 32.40 51.74
CA MET A 90 49.75 31.46 50.59
C MET A 90 48.48 30.61 50.54
N ASN A 91 48.00 30.14 51.69
CA ASN A 91 46.74 29.38 51.78
C ASN A 91 45.52 30.24 51.42
N GLN A 92 45.50 31.52 51.81
CA GLN A 92 44.45 32.45 51.40
C GLN A 92 44.47 32.69 49.88
N GLN A 93 45.64 32.91 49.29
CA GLN A 93 45.79 33.08 47.84
C GLN A 93 45.38 31.81 47.06
N LEU A 94 45.74 30.62 47.55
CA LEU A 94 45.32 29.34 46.97
C LEU A 94 43.80 29.14 47.05
N SER A 95 43.18 29.51 48.18
CA SER A 95 41.73 29.46 48.37
C SER A 95 41.00 30.41 47.42
N GLN A 96 41.50 31.64 47.28
CA GLN A 96 40.98 32.63 46.32
C GLN A 96 41.09 32.12 44.88
N THR A 97 42.25 31.61 44.46
CA THR A 97 42.47 31.07 43.11
C THR A 97 41.60 29.84 42.83
N ARG A 98 41.39 28.96 43.83
CA ARG A 98 40.47 27.82 43.74
C ARG A 98 39.03 28.28 43.54
N SER A 99 38.60 29.30 44.28
CA SER A 99 37.24 29.86 44.16
C SER A 99 37.01 30.50 42.79
N GLN A 100 38.00 31.20 42.24
CA GLN A 100 37.97 31.79 40.90
C GLN A 100 37.87 30.70 39.81
N ARG A 101 38.63 29.61 39.92
CA ARG A 101 38.52 28.45 39.00
C ARG A 101 37.12 27.82 39.00
N VAL A 102 36.52 27.66 40.18
CA VAL A 102 35.15 27.11 40.29
C VAL A 102 34.14 28.10 39.69
N ARG A 103 34.26 29.40 39.98
CA ARG A 103 33.40 30.43 39.38
C ARG A 103 33.56 30.49 37.86
N ALA A 104 34.77 30.42 37.33
CA ALA A 104 35.02 30.40 35.88
C ALA A 104 34.33 29.25 35.17
N ALA A 105 34.34 28.07 35.80
CA ALA A 105 33.75 26.88 35.22
C ALA A 105 32.23 26.83 35.37
N MET A 106 31.70 27.21 36.54
CA MET A 106 30.27 27.06 36.86
C MET A 106 29.43 28.32 36.53
N PHE A 107 30.00 29.50 36.72
CA PHE A 107 29.36 30.82 36.65
C PHE A 107 30.31 31.88 36.04
N PRO A 108 30.76 31.70 34.77
CA PRO A 108 31.78 32.56 34.16
C PRO A 108 31.41 34.05 34.16
N GLU A 109 30.12 34.37 34.13
CA GLU A 109 29.60 35.74 34.20
C GLU A 109 29.86 36.45 35.55
N THR A 110 30.26 35.73 36.59
CA THR A 110 30.57 36.31 37.91
C THR A 110 32.01 36.79 38.03
N LEU A 111 32.79 36.69 36.96
CA LEU A 111 34.18 37.13 36.91
C LEU A 111 34.30 38.44 36.14
N GLU A 112 35.23 39.29 36.57
CA GLU A 112 35.60 40.49 35.81
C GLU A 112 36.39 40.11 34.55
N GLU A 113 36.14 40.83 33.46
CA GLU A 113 36.82 40.59 32.19
C GLU A 113 38.34 40.83 32.33
N GLY A 114 39.15 39.87 31.88
CA GLY A 114 40.61 39.97 31.88
C GLY A 114 41.33 39.32 33.06
N ILE A 115 40.64 38.64 33.98
CA ILE A 115 41.28 37.86 35.04
C ILE A 115 41.93 36.60 34.45
N GLU A 116 43.26 36.49 34.52
CA GLU A 116 43.98 35.26 34.20
C GLU A 116 43.84 34.23 35.33
N ILE A 117 43.29 33.06 35.02
CA ILE A 117 43.05 32.00 36.00
C ILE A 117 44.04 30.86 35.75
N PRO A 118 44.99 30.61 36.68
CA PRO A 118 45.98 29.56 36.53
C PRO A 118 45.34 28.18 36.46
N SER A 119 45.70 27.40 35.43
CA SER A 119 45.24 26.01 35.27
C SER A 119 45.92 25.09 36.29
N THR A 120 45.13 24.21 36.93
CA THR A 120 45.63 23.11 37.77
C THR A 120 45.66 21.78 37.04
N GLN A 121 45.51 21.81 35.71
CA GLN A 121 45.50 20.61 34.89
C GLN A 121 46.94 20.15 34.63
N PHE A 122 47.32 19.03 35.23
CA PHE A 122 48.64 18.41 35.03
C PHE A 122 48.71 17.62 33.71
N ASP A 123 47.62 16.96 33.32
CA ASP A 123 47.50 16.19 32.08
C ASP A 123 46.36 16.75 31.21
N PRO A 124 46.65 17.24 30.00
CA PRO A 124 45.63 17.69 29.05
C PRO A 124 44.56 16.65 28.70
N GLN A 125 44.87 15.35 28.82
CA GLN A 125 43.94 14.25 28.51
C GLN A 125 43.00 13.89 29.67
N GLN A 126 43.25 14.40 30.88
CA GLN A 126 42.40 14.13 32.04
C GLN A 126 41.73 15.39 32.58
N PRO A 127 40.40 15.53 32.47
CA PRO A 127 39.70 16.69 32.98
C PRO A 127 39.68 16.68 34.51
N THR A 128 39.98 17.83 35.10
CA THR A 128 39.84 18.07 36.54
C THR A 128 38.39 17.88 37.00
N ALA A 129 38.17 17.66 38.31
CA ALA A 129 36.81 17.55 38.86
C ALA A 129 35.94 18.79 38.56
N VAL A 130 36.55 19.99 38.54
CA VAL A 130 35.87 21.24 38.21
C VAL A 130 35.44 21.28 36.74
N GLN A 131 36.30 20.84 35.81
CA GLN A 131 35.94 20.73 34.38
C GLN A 131 34.83 19.68 34.15
N ARG A 132 34.86 18.55 34.85
CA ARG A 132 33.81 17.51 34.76
C ARG A 132 32.46 17.98 35.29
N LEU A 133 32.44 18.85 36.31
CA LEU A 133 31.21 19.38 36.91
C LEU A 133 30.70 20.66 36.22
N ALA A 134 31.48 21.28 35.33
CA ALA A 134 31.16 22.54 34.67
C ALA A 134 29.86 22.46 33.87
N GLU A 135 29.79 21.51 32.92
CA GLU A 135 28.62 21.33 32.05
C GLU A 135 27.35 20.95 32.84
N PRO A 136 27.35 19.95 33.75
CA PRO A 136 26.18 19.65 34.59
C PRO A 136 25.70 20.84 35.43
N SER A 137 26.61 21.64 35.97
CA SER A 137 26.25 22.81 36.81
C SER A 137 25.67 23.94 35.98
N GLN A 138 26.22 24.19 34.78
CA GLN A 138 25.65 25.14 33.84
C GLN A 138 24.28 24.68 33.35
N MET A 139 24.08 23.40 33.04
CA MET A 139 22.75 22.86 32.69
C MET A 139 21.75 23.06 33.83
N LEU A 140 22.14 22.81 35.07
CA LEU A 140 21.29 23.04 36.24
C LEU A 140 20.95 24.53 36.41
N LYS A 141 21.92 25.43 36.26
CA LYS A 141 21.67 26.88 36.28
C LYS A 141 20.66 27.28 35.21
N HIS A 142 20.84 26.83 33.97
CA HIS A 142 19.89 27.12 32.89
C HIS A 142 18.50 26.56 33.19
N ALA A 143 18.41 25.35 33.75
CA ALA A 143 17.14 24.77 34.15
C ALA A 143 16.43 25.60 35.24
N VAL A 144 17.18 26.07 36.25
CA VAL A 144 16.64 26.95 37.31
C VAL A 144 16.17 28.28 36.73
N VAL A 145 16.96 28.93 35.88
CA VAL A 145 16.57 30.19 35.22
C VAL A 145 15.32 29.99 34.35
N ASN A 146 15.26 28.90 33.58
CA ASN A 146 14.09 28.57 32.78
C ASN A 146 12.85 28.33 33.64
N LEU A 147 12.99 27.69 34.79
CA LEU A 147 11.88 27.43 35.72
C LEU A 147 11.35 28.73 36.35
N ILE A 148 12.25 29.63 36.79
CA ILE A 148 11.88 30.94 37.32
C ILE A 148 11.12 31.74 36.24
N ASN A 149 11.72 31.88 35.05
CA ASN A 149 11.10 32.60 33.94
C ASN A 149 9.76 31.99 33.51
N TYR A 150 9.64 30.66 33.58
CA TYR A 150 8.40 29.96 33.26
C TYR A 150 7.28 30.33 34.25
N GLN A 151 7.59 30.38 35.55
CA GLN A 151 6.61 30.79 36.56
C GLN A 151 6.18 32.25 36.37
N ASP A 152 7.14 33.15 36.18
CA ASP A 152 6.86 34.58 35.98
C ASP A 152 6.02 34.82 34.72
N ASP A 153 6.36 34.18 33.60
CA ASP A 153 5.62 34.28 32.33
C ASP A 153 4.22 33.66 32.42
N ALA A 154 4.04 32.61 33.23
CA ALA A 154 2.73 31.99 33.46
C ALA A 154 1.83 32.90 34.31
N GLU A 155 2.35 33.46 35.40
CA GLU A 155 1.62 34.37 36.27
C GLU A 155 1.24 35.66 35.54
N LEU A 156 2.18 36.25 34.80
CA LEU A 156 1.96 37.44 33.99
C LEU A 156 0.84 37.20 32.96
N ALA A 157 0.91 36.08 32.23
CA ALA A 157 -0.12 35.74 31.24
C ALA A 157 -1.48 35.53 31.89
N THR A 158 -1.54 34.82 33.02
CA THR A 158 -2.80 34.56 33.73
C THR A 158 -3.46 35.87 34.19
N ARG A 159 -2.68 36.86 34.63
CA ARG A 159 -3.18 38.19 34.99
C ARG A 159 -3.59 39.04 33.78
N ALA A 160 -2.87 38.93 32.66
CA ALA A 160 -3.13 39.71 31.45
C ALA A 160 -4.31 39.19 30.61
N ILE A 161 -4.60 37.89 30.64
CA ILE A 161 -5.63 37.24 29.83
C ILE A 161 -7.02 37.89 29.92
N PRO A 162 -7.57 38.19 31.13
CA PRO A 162 -8.90 38.82 31.24
C PRO A 162 -9.01 40.17 30.53
N GLU A 163 -7.97 41.01 30.60
CA GLU A 163 -7.96 42.31 29.92
C GLU A 163 -7.78 42.14 28.42
N LEU A 164 -6.89 41.24 27.98
CA LEU A 164 -6.73 40.92 26.56
C LEU A 164 -8.02 40.35 25.93
N ILE A 165 -8.83 39.59 26.70
CA ILE A 165 -10.15 39.14 26.25
C ILE A 165 -11.07 40.34 26.00
N LYS A 166 -11.10 41.33 26.90
CA LYS A 166 -11.93 42.53 26.71
C LYS A 166 -11.50 43.28 25.46
N LEU A 167 -10.20 43.53 25.30
CA LEU A 167 -9.65 44.25 24.14
C LEU A 167 -9.88 43.52 22.81
N LEU A 168 -9.89 42.18 22.80
CA LEU A 168 -10.24 41.39 21.61
C LEU A 168 -11.73 41.46 21.24
N ASN A 169 -12.61 41.84 22.18
CA ASN A 169 -14.05 42.02 21.94
C ASN A 169 -14.44 43.51 21.84
N ASP A 170 -13.46 44.41 21.69
CA ASP A 170 -13.70 45.83 21.51
C ASP A 170 -14.37 46.10 20.14
N GLU A 171 -15.11 47.21 20.06
CA GLU A 171 -15.73 47.66 18.82
C GLU A 171 -14.67 48.26 17.86
N ASP A 172 -13.63 48.88 18.41
CA ASP A 172 -12.53 49.46 17.64
C ASP A 172 -11.58 48.38 17.10
N GLN A 173 -11.55 48.24 15.78
CA GLN A 173 -10.70 47.28 15.09
C GLN A 173 -9.20 47.52 15.31
N VAL A 174 -8.78 48.76 15.60
CA VAL A 174 -7.39 49.06 15.93
C VAL A 174 -7.01 48.43 17.27
N VAL A 175 -7.90 48.52 18.26
CA VAL A 175 -7.71 47.91 19.59
C VAL A 175 -7.68 46.39 19.47
N VAL A 176 -8.60 45.80 18.71
CA VAL A 176 -8.62 44.36 18.44
C VAL A 176 -7.32 43.90 17.78
N SER A 177 -6.80 44.66 16.81
CA SER A 177 -5.54 44.35 16.12
C SER A 177 -4.34 44.35 17.08
N GLN A 178 -4.23 45.38 17.92
CA GLN A 178 -3.18 45.46 18.95
C GLN A 178 -3.27 44.31 19.96
N ALA A 179 -4.49 43.98 20.42
CA ALA A 179 -4.73 42.86 21.32
C ALA A 179 -4.33 41.51 20.68
N ALA A 180 -4.71 41.27 19.41
CA ALA A 180 -4.34 40.07 18.68
C ALA A 180 -2.82 39.93 18.53
N MET A 181 -2.11 41.03 18.25
CA MET A 181 -0.64 41.03 18.20
C MET A 181 -0.01 40.70 19.55
N MET A 182 -0.50 41.28 20.65
CA MET A 182 0.00 40.98 22.00
C MET A 182 -0.21 39.51 22.36
N VAL A 183 -1.40 38.98 22.12
CA VAL A 183 -1.72 37.57 22.38
C VAL A 183 -0.85 36.66 21.51
N HIS A 184 -0.59 37.03 20.26
CA HIS A 184 0.33 36.30 19.40
C HIS A 184 1.75 36.25 19.96
N GLN A 185 2.28 37.35 20.49
CA GLN A 185 3.61 37.32 21.14
C GLN A 185 3.62 36.45 22.39
N LEU A 186 2.59 36.53 23.24
CA LEU A 186 2.44 35.65 24.40
C LEU A 186 2.40 34.18 23.99
N SER A 187 1.71 33.84 22.90
CA SER A 187 1.60 32.46 22.43
C SER A 187 2.94 31.82 22.03
N LYS A 188 3.99 32.62 21.78
CA LYS A 188 5.33 32.10 21.47
C LYS A 188 6.02 31.54 22.71
N LYS A 189 5.76 32.11 23.89
CA LYS A 189 6.29 31.66 25.18
C LYS A 189 5.51 30.46 25.69
N GLU A 190 6.19 29.39 26.12
CA GLU A 190 5.53 28.14 26.50
C GLU A 190 4.59 28.29 27.70
N ALA A 191 5.04 28.96 28.76
CA ALA A 191 4.25 29.26 29.95
C ALA A 191 2.97 30.04 29.62
N SER A 192 3.10 31.15 28.90
CA SER A 192 1.97 31.99 28.51
C SER A 192 1.03 31.27 27.52
N ARG A 193 1.56 30.42 26.64
CA ARG A 193 0.75 29.58 25.74
C ARG A 193 -0.17 28.63 26.51
N HIS A 194 0.33 28.01 27.59
CA HIS A 194 -0.48 27.18 28.47
C HIS A 194 -1.61 27.97 29.13
N ALA A 195 -1.32 29.18 29.62
CA ALA A 195 -2.34 30.06 30.18
C ALA A 195 -3.43 30.40 29.14
N ILE A 196 -3.04 30.72 27.89
CA ILE A 196 -3.97 31.03 26.80
C ILE A 196 -4.88 29.84 26.47
N MET A 197 -4.33 28.64 26.27
CA MET A 197 -5.15 27.47 25.90
C MET A 197 -6.06 26.98 27.05
N ASN A 198 -5.71 27.30 28.30
CA ASN A 198 -6.54 27.01 29.47
C ASN A 198 -7.68 28.03 29.67
N SER A 199 -7.76 29.07 28.84
CA SER A 199 -8.87 30.04 28.85
C SER A 199 -9.77 29.84 27.61
N PRO A 200 -10.90 29.12 27.74
CA PRO A 200 -11.86 28.96 26.64
C PRO A 200 -12.38 30.29 26.10
N GLN A 201 -12.54 31.30 26.97
CA GLN A 201 -13.01 32.63 26.58
C GLN A 201 -11.99 33.35 25.69
N MET A 202 -10.69 33.22 25.98
CA MET A 202 -9.62 33.76 25.14
C MET A 202 -9.62 33.10 23.75
N VAL A 203 -9.69 31.78 23.69
CA VAL A 203 -9.71 31.06 22.40
C VAL A 203 -10.97 31.42 21.60
N ALA A 204 -12.14 31.54 22.25
CA ALA A 204 -13.36 32.00 21.60
C ALA A 204 -13.27 33.45 21.11
N ALA A 205 -12.62 34.35 21.86
CA ALA A 205 -12.38 35.73 21.43
C ALA A 205 -11.46 35.79 20.19
N LEU A 206 -10.40 34.99 20.16
CA LEU A 206 -9.53 34.86 18.97
C LEU A 206 -10.30 34.34 17.75
N VAL A 207 -11.16 33.33 17.91
CA VAL A 207 -12.00 32.79 16.82
C VAL A 207 -13.00 33.84 16.32
N ARG A 208 -13.59 34.65 17.22
CA ARG A 208 -14.45 35.78 16.83
C ARG A 208 -13.68 36.86 16.08
N ALA A 209 -12.48 37.23 16.55
CA ALA A 209 -11.62 38.20 15.89
C ALA A 209 -11.28 37.76 14.46
N ILE A 210 -10.96 36.48 14.25
CA ILE A 210 -10.75 35.89 12.92
C ILE A 210 -12.01 35.99 12.03
N SER A 211 -13.19 35.81 12.62
CA SER A 211 -14.44 35.75 11.87
C SER A 211 -14.96 37.11 11.44
N ASN A 212 -14.71 38.14 12.27
CA ASN A 212 -15.33 39.46 12.18
C ASN A 212 -14.37 40.57 11.74
N SER A 213 -13.06 40.39 11.88
CA SER A 213 -12.10 41.43 11.51
C SER A 213 -11.89 41.48 9.99
N ASN A 214 -11.87 42.71 9.45
CA ASN A 214 -11.42 42.99 8.10
C ASN A 214 -9.92 43.33 8.05
N ASP A 215 -9.26 43.45 9.20
CA ASP A 215 -7.83 43.74 9.28
C ASP A 215 -7.01 42.45 9.07
N LEU A 216 -6.13 42.48 8.07
CA LEU A 216 -5.31 41.35 7.67
C LEU A 216 -4.24 41.04 8.72
N GLU A 217 -3.67 42.05 9.39
CA GLU A 217 -2.64 41.82 10.42
C GLU A 217 -3.25 41.26 11.71
N SER A 218 -4.39 41.78 12.16
CA SER A 218 -5.17 41.18 13.26
C SER A 218 -5.53 39.73 12.97
N THR A 219 -6.05 39.45 11.77
CA THR A 219 -6.40 38.09 11.34
C THR A 219 -5.19 37.17 11.35
N LYS A 220 -4.06 37.63 10.82
CA LYS A 220 -2.78 36.90 10.78
C LYS A 220 -2.23 36.62 12.18
N ALA A 221 -2.27 37.59 13.09
CA ALA A 221 -1.84 37.41 14.48
C ALA A 221 -2.76 36.42 15.22
N ALA A 222 -4.07 36.54 15.06
CA ALA A 222 -5.04 35.64 15.67
C ALA A 222 -4.91 34.20 15.16
N VAL A 223 -4.84 33.98 13.84
CA VAL A 223 -4.65 32.63 13.28
C VAL A 223 -3.26 32.07 13.59
N GLY A 224 -2.22 32.91 13.63
CA GLY A 224 -0.87 32.53 14.06
C GLY A 224 -0.84 32.09 15.53
N THR A 225 -1.69 32.70 16.37
CA THR A 225 -1.91 32.25 17.75
C THR A 225 -2.54 30.86 17.76
N LEU A 226 -3.65 30.65 17.04
CA LEU A 226 -4.30 29.32 16.97
C LEU A 226 -3.33 28.26 16.44
N HIS A 227 -2.47 28.59 15.47
CA HIS A 227 -1.42 27.71 15.01
C HIS A 227 -0.47 27.31 16.14
N ASN A 228 0.03 28.26 16.93
CA ASN A 228 0.90 27.98 18.08
C ASN A 228 0.20 27.09 19.13
N LEU A 229 -1.10 27.30 19.38
CA LEU A 229 -1.90 26.46 20.28
C LEU A 229 -2.10 25.04 19.73
N SER A 230 -2.21 24.87 18.40
CA SER A 230 -2.51 23.57 17.76
C SER A 230 -1.41 22.52 17.93
N HIS A 231 -0.22 22.91 18.37
CA HIS A 231 0.87 21.97 18.72
C HIS A 231 0.61 21.25 20.04
N HIS A 232 -0.44 21.62 20.78
CA HIS A 232 -0.78 21.05 22.08
C HIS A 232 -2.18 20.43 22.06
N ARG A 233 -2.34 19.26 22.69
CA ARG A 233 -3.64 18.55 22.78
C ARG A 233 -4.74 19.43 23.39
N GLN A 234 -4.40 20.19 24.44
CA GLN A 234 -5.32 21.13 25.08
C GLN A 234 -5.71 22.27 24.14
N GLY A 235 -4.74 22.84 23.41
CA GLY A 235 -5.00 23.87 22.41
C GLY A 235 -5.89 23.39 21.27
N LEU A 236 -5.66 22.18 20.75
CA LEU A 236 -6.51 21.55 19.73
C LEU A 236 -7.97 21.41 20.22
N LEU A 237 -8.16 20.92 21.44
CA LEU A 237 -9.48 20.77 22.04
C LEU A 237 -10.16 22.12 22.24
N ALA A 238 -9.42 23.13 22.69
CA ALA A 238 -9.92 24.48 22.91
C ALA A 238 -10.36 25.14 21.59
N ILE A 239 -9.56 25.01 20.52
CA ILE A 239 -9.89 25.50 19.17
C ILE A 239 -11.15 24.80 18.66
N PHE A 240 -11.22 23.48 18.80
CA PHE A 240 -12.36 22.69 18.37
C PHE A 240 -13.66 23.10 19.07
N LYS A 241 -13.65 23.16 20.42
CA LYS A 241 -14.82 23.53 21.22
C LYS A 241 -15.26 24.98 21.01
N SER A 242 -14.35 25.87 20.62
CA SER A 242 -14.64 27.29 20.38
C SER A 242 -15.17 27.58 18.97
N GLY A 243 -15.48 26.56 18.16
CA GLY A 243 -15.94 26.76 16.78
C GLY A 243 -14.82 27.21 15.83
N GLY A 244 -13.57 26.90 16.14
CA GLY A 244 -12.42 27.33 15.33
C GLY A 244 -12.37 26.72 13.93
N ILE A 245 -12.90 25.52 13.72
CA ILE A 245 -12.86 24.84 12.42
C ILE A 245 -13.58 25.63 11.31
N PRO A 246 -14.87 26.03 11.46
CA PRO A 246 -15.53 26.89 10.47
C PRO A 246 -14.77 28.18 10.16
N ALA A 247 -14.19 28.84 11.17
CA ALA A 247 -13.40 30.06 11.00
C ALA A 247 -12.11 29.80 10.20
N LEU A 248 -11.37 28.74 10.54
CA LEU A 248 -10.17 28.33 9.80
C LEU A 248 -10.50 27.94 8.35
N VAL A 249 -11.62 27.26 8.12
CA VAL A 249 -12.09 26.90 6.77
C VAL A 249 -12.45 28.15 5.97
N LYS A 250 -13.10 29.16 6.57
CA LYS A 250 -13.34 30.47 5.93
C LYS A 250 -12.02 31.12 5.48
N LEU A 251 -10.98 31.06 6.30
CA LEU A 251 -9.65 31.62 5.99
C LEU A 251 -8.93 30.92 4.83
N LEU A 252 -9.32 29.71 4.42
CA LEU A 252 -8.76 29.05 3.22
C LEU A 252 -9.05 29.80 1.91
N SER A 253 -9.88 30.84 1.94
CA SER A 253 -10.12 31.74 0.80
C SER A 253 -9.38 33.08 0.92
N SER A 254 -8.52 33.25 1.93
CA SER A 254 -7.75 34.49 2.13
C SER A 254 -6.76 34.73 0.98
N PRO A 255 -6.59 35.98 0.51
CA PRO A 255 -5.54 36.31 -0.46
C PRO A 255 -4.14 36.33 0.17
N VAL A 256 -4.02 36.31 1.51
CA VAL A 256 -2.75 36.43 2.22
C VAL A 256 -2.13 35.05 2.44
N GLU A 257 -0.92 34.83 1.89
CA GLU A 257 -0.24 33.54 1.96
C GLU A 257 0.06 33.08 3.39
N SER A 258 0.49 33.99 4.27
CA SER A 258 0.78 33.65 5.67
C SER A 258 -0.47 33.21 6.43
N VAL A 259 -1.62 33.85 6.18
CA VAL A 259 -2.92 33.46 6.74
C VAL A 259 -3.34 32.09 6.23
N LEU A 260 -3.22 31.84 4.92
CA LEU A 260 -3.49 30.52 4.33
C LEU A 260 -2.61 29.43 4.96
N PHE A 261 -1.32 29.70 5.13
CA PHE A 261 -0.36 28.75 5.68
C PHE A 261 -0.69 28.40 7.15
N TYR A 262 -0.98 29.40 7.99
CA TYR A 262 -1.40 29.14 9.37
C TYR A 262 -2.75 28.43 9.43
N ALA A 263 -3.71 28.82 8.60
CA ALA A 263 -5.04 28.20 8.57
C ALA A 263 -4.96 26.72 8.19
N ILE A 264 -4.28 26.38 7.08
CA ILE A 264 -4.17 25.00 6.61
C ILE A 264 -3.37 24.13 7.57
N THR A 265 -2.30 24.66 8.16
CA THR A 265 -1.46 23.89 9.11
C THR A 265 -2.19 23.64 10.42
N THR A 266 -2.95 24.62 10.91
CA THR A 266 -3.82 24.43 12.08
C THR A 266 -4.90 23.37 11.81
N LEU A 267 -5.54 23.41 10.63
CA LEU A 267 -6.50 22.38 10.21
C LEU A 267 -5.85 21.00 10.09
N HIS A 268 -4.63 20.93 9.56
CA HIS A 268 -3.89 19.68 9.45
C HIS A 268 -3.63 19.04 10.82
N ASN A 269 -3.15 19.83 11.79
CA ASN A 269 -2.95 19.37 13.17
C ASN A 269 -4.27 18.89 13.82
N LEU A 270 -5.38 19.61 13.59
CA LEU A 270 -6.71 19.19 14.04
C LEU A 270 -7.14 17.85 13.39
N LEU A 271 -6.93 17.68 12.09
CA LEU A 271 -7.29 16.46 11.36
C LEU A 271 -6.50 15.23 11.81
N LEU A 272 -5.26 15.44 12.24
CA LEU A 272 -4.37 14.39 12.72
C LEU A 272 -4.65 13.99 14.18
N HIS A 273 -4.93 14.96 15.05
CA HIS A 273 -4.83 14.75 16.50
C HIS A 273 -6.09 15.10 17.30
N GLN A 274 -7.12 15.70 16.69
CA GLN A 274 -8.35 16.06 17.37
C GLN A 274 -9.53 15.22 16.88
N ASP A 275 -10.10 14.41 17.76
CA ASP A 275 -11.30 13.63 17.48
C ASP A 275 -12.48 14.53 17.11
N GLY A 276 -13.30 14.08 16.16
CA GLY A 276 -14.43 14.83 15.62
C GLY A 276 -14.08 15.90 14.59
N SER A 277 -12.81 16.31 14.47
CA SER A 277 -12.38 17.37 13.55
C SER A 277 -12.70 17.05 12.08
N LYS A 278 -12.50 15.79 11.66
CA LYS A 278 -12.76 15.35 10.28
C LYS A 278 -14.21 15.61 9.85
N MET A 279 -15.18 15.33 10.73
CA MET A 279 -16.60 15.60 10.45
C MET A 279 -16.86 17.11 10.41
N ALA A 280 -16.35 17.85 11.38
CA ALA A 280 -16.51 19.31 11.43
C ALA A 280 -15.94 20.02 10.18
N VAL A 281 -14.78 19.58 9.68
CA VAL A 281 -14.18 20.15 8.45
C VAL A 281 -15.03 19.84 7.22
N ARG A 282 -15.65 18.65 7.14
CA ARG A 282 -16.58 18.29 6.04
C ARG A 282 -17.82 19.18 6.06
N LEU A 283 -18.47 19.31 7.23
CA LEU A 283 -19.66 20.15 7.39
C LEU A 283 -19.39 21.63 7.11
N ALA A 284 -18.17 22.11 7.39
CA ALA A 284 -17.75 23.48 7.10
C ALA A 284 -17.43 23.73 5.61
N GLY A 285 -17.53 22.72 4.73
CA GLY A 285 -17.17 22.86 3.30
C GLY A 285 -15.66 22.96 3.05
N GLY A 286 -14.85 22.36 3.93
CA GLY A 286 -13.39 22.43 3.84
C GLY A 286 -12.81 21.74 2.61
N LEU A 287 -13.44 20.65 2.16
CA LEU A 287 -12.98 19.87 1.00
C LEU A 287 -12.95 20.70 -0.29
N GLN A 288 -14.03 21.42 -0.59
CA GLN A 288 -14.14 22.24 -1.80
C GLN A 288 -13.05 23.31 -1.83
N LYS A 289 -12.85 24.00 -0.70
CA LYS A 289 -11.80 25.03 -0.58
C LYS A 289 -10.40 24.44 -0.70
N MET A 290 -10.14 23.28 -0.08
CA MET A 290 -8.86 22.58 -0.20
C MET A 290 -8.56 22.15 -1.64
N VAL A 291 -9.57 21.72 -2.41
CA VAL A 291 -9.38 21.40 -3.84
C VAL A 291 -9.03 22.65 -4.65
N THR A 292 -9.69 23.79 -4.42
CA THR A 292 -9.33 25.06 -5.07
C THR A 292 -7.88 25.47 -4.77
N LEU A 293 -7.40 25.21 -3.55
CA LEU A 293 -6.02 25.52 -3.15
C LEU A 293 -4.94 24.69 -3.88
N LEU A 294 -5.31 23.59 -4.56
CA LEU A 294 -4.37 22.81 -5.36
C LEU A 294 -3.80 23.60 -6.54
N GLN A 295 -4.46 24.68 -6.97
CA GLN A 295 -4.02 25.57 -8.05
C GLN A 295 -2.85 26.49 -7.65
N ARG A 296 -2.39 26.45 -6.40
CA ARG A 296 -1.23 27.22 -5.93
C ARG A 296 0.08 26.53 -6.30
N ASN A 297 1.20 27.23 -6.15
CA ASN A 297 2.51 26.77 -6.65
C ASN A 297 3.50 26.38 -5.54
N ASN A 298 3.23 26.72 -4.27
CA ASN A 298 4.15 26.42 -3.18
C ASN A 298 4.09 24.92 -2.81
N VAL A 299 5.15 24.18 -3.12
CA VAL A 299 5.20 22.72 -2.96
C VAL A 299 5.03 22.24 -1.52
N LYS A 300 5.54 22.99 -0.54
CA LYS A 300 5.39 22.64 0.90
C LYS A 300 3.95 22.87 1.35
N PHE A 301 3.33 23.94 0.90
CA PHE A 301 1.92 24.24 1.15
C PHE A 301 1.00 23.18 0.51
N LEU A 302 1.21 22.86 -0.76
CA LEU A 302 0.44 21.84 -1.47
C LEU A 302 0.54 20.47 -0.77
N ALA A 303 1.72 20.10 -0.24
CA ALA A 303 1.89 18.84 0.48
C ALA A 303 1.02 18.75 1.75
N ILE A 304 0.76 19.87 2.42
CA ILE A 304 -0.15 19.93 3.57
C ILE A 304 -1.60 19.82 3.09
N VAL A 305 -1.96 20.55 2.03
CA VAL A 305 -3.31 20.52 1.44
C VAL A 305 -3.68 19.11 0.97
N THR A 306 -2.80 18.44 0.23
CA THR A 306 -3.04 17.08 -0.27
C THR A 306 -3.11 16.06 0.87
N ASP A 307 -2.29 16.20 1.92
CA ASP A 307 -2.41 15.32 3.09
C ASP A 307 -3.74 15.54 3.86
N CYS A 308 -4.22 16.79 3.96
CA CYS A 308 -5.56 17.07 4.50
C CYS A 308 -6.66 16.39 3.68
N LEU A 309 -6.62 16.50 2.34
CA LEU A 309 -7.55 15.81 1.44
C LEU A 309 -7.48 14.29 1.61
N GLN A 310 -6.27 13.74 1.77
CA GLN A 310 -6.07 12.31 2.00
C GLN A 310 -6.76 11.85 3.29
N ILE A 311 -6.55 12.57 4.39
CA ILE A 311 -7.13 12.25 5.72
C ILE A 311 -8.66 12.32 5.66
N LEU A 312 -9.21 13.31 4.96
CA LEU A 312 -10.66 13.49 4.83
C LEU A 312 -11.31 12.47 3.89
N ALA A 313 -10.63 12.06 2.82
CA ALA A 313 -11.16 11.11 1.85
C ALA A 313 -11.07 9.65 2.31
N TYR A 314 -10.11 9.32 3.19
CA TYR A 314 -9.87 7.95 3.62
C TYR A 314 -11.09 7.36 4.32
N GLY A 315 -11.61 6.26 3.78
CA GLY A 315 -12.78 5.55 4.32
C GLY A 315 -14.12 6.31 4.22
N ASN A 316 -14.20 7.44 3.51
CA ASN A 316 -15.42 8.24 3.45
C ASN A 316 -15.86 8.52 2.00
N GLN A 317 -16.97 7.88 1.57
CA GLN A 317 -17.43 7.94 0.19
C GLN A 317 -17.90 9.34 -0.23
N GLU A 318 -18.62 10.05 0.63
CA GLU A 318 -19.10 11.41 0.38
C GLU A 318 -17.94 12.38 0.11
N SER A 319 -16.86 12.31 0.91
CA SER A 319 -15.68 13.15 0.70
C SER A 319 -15.03 12.91 -0.66
N LYS A 320 -14.98 11.65 -1.12
CA LYS A 320 -14.45 11.31 -2.45
C LYS A 320 -15.31 11.91 -3.57
N LEU A 321 -16.64 11.93 -3.41
CA LEU A 321 -17.56 12.52 -4.39
C LEU A 321 -17.47 14.05 -4.39
N ILE A 322 -17.30 14.69 -3.23
CA ILE A 322 -17.07 16.13 -3.15
C ILE A 322 -15.76 16.52 -3.84
N ILE A 323 -14.67 15.76 -3.62
CA ILE A 323 -13.39 15.99 -4.29
C ILE A 323 -13.56 15.87 -5.82
N LEU A 324 -14.28 14.85 -6.29
CA LEU A 324 -14.60 14.67 -7.71
C LEU A 324 -15.38 15.87 -8.27
N ALA A 325 -16.49 16.26 -7.63
CA ALA A 325 -17.33 17.37 -8.06
C ALA A 325 -16.59 18.72 -8.08
N SER A 326 -15.53 18.84 -7.28
CA SER A 326 -14.68 20.04 -7.22
C SER A 326 -13.53 20.02 -8.24
N GLY A 327 -13.44 19.01 -9.11
CA GLY A 327 -12.36 18.89 -10.11
C GLY A 327 -11.04 18.35 -9.56
N GLY A 328 -11.06 17.72 -8.38
CA GLY A 328 -9.88 17.20 -7.70
C GLY A 328 -8.98 16.29 -8.55
N PRO A 329 -9.52 15.30 -9.30
CA PRO A 329 -8.70 14.43 -10.15
C PRO A 329 -7.78 15.19 -11.12
N ASN A 330 -8.28 16.23 -11.78
CA ASN A 330 -7.51 17.01 -12.75
C ASN A 330 -6.32 17.72 -12.08
N GLU A 331 -6.54 18.38 -10.94
CA GLU A 331 -5.49 19.09 -10.21
C GLU A 331 -4.46 18.14 -9.60
N LEU A 332 -4.90 17.02 -9.03
CA LEU A 332 -3.99 16.01 -8.46
C LEU A 332 -3.11 15.40 -9.55
N VAL A 333 -3.69 15.09 -10.73
CA VAL A 333 -2.91 14.59 -11.88
C VAL A 333 -1.96 15.65 -12.42
N ARG A 334 -2.38 16.93 -12.49
CA ARG A 334 -1.49 18.04 -12.84
C ARG A 334 -0.29 18.13 -11.90
N ILE A 335 -0.51 18.02 -10.59
CA ILE A 335 0.58 18.02 -9.59
C ILE A 335 1.56 16.87 -9.87
N MET A 336 1.07 15.65 -10.12
CA MET A 336 1.93 14.52 -10.45
C MET A 336 2.75 14.74 -11.74
N ARG A 337 2.29 15.56 -12.69
CA ARG A 337 3.04 15.87 -13.93
C ARG A 337 4.01 17.03 -13.79
N SER A 338 3.76 17.95 -12.87
CA SER A 338 4.38 19.29 -12.91
C SER A 338 5.47 19.52 -11.87
N TYR A 339 5.57 18.66 -10.85
CA TYR A 339 6.50 18.85 -9.73
C TYR A 339 7.38 17.62 -9.50
N ASP A 340 8.52 17.85 -8.87
CA ASP A 340 9.54 16.86 -8.50
C ASP A 340 9.71 16.71 -6.98
N TYR A 341 9.14 17.62 -6.18
CA TYR A 341 9.23 17.59 -4.72
C TYR A 341 8.60 16.32 -4.14
N GLU A 342 9.45 15.40 -3.69
CA GLU A 342 9.06 14.03 -3.32
C GLU A 342 7.92 13.98 -2.30
N LYS A 343 7.94 14.83 -1.27
CA LYS A 343 6.89 14.83 -0.22
C LYS A 343 5.53 15.24 -0.81
N LEU A 344 5.50 16.15 -1.78
CA LEU A 344 4.27 16.53 -2.47
C LEU A 344 3.78 15.40 -3.38
N LEU A 345 4.66 14.79 -4.15
CA LEU A 345 4.29 13.65 -5.01
C LEU A 345 3.76 12.46 -4.19
N TRP A 346 4.40 12.18 -3.05
CA TRP A 346 3.98 11.12 -2.15
C TRP A 346 2.61 11.40 -1.50
N THR A 347 2.38 12.60 -0.99
CA THR A 347 1.07 12.98 -0.41
C THR A 347 -0.03 12.99 -1.48
N THR A 348 0.26 13.52 -2.68
CA THR A 348 -0.67 13.55 -3.82
C THR A 348 -1.04 12.14 -4.30
N SER A 349 -0.05 11.25 -4.48
CA SER A 349 -0.30 9.86 -4.86
C SER A 349 -1.11 9.09 -3.80
N ARG A 350 -0.96 9.42 -2.51
CA ARG A 350 -1.83 8.86 -1.46
C ARG A 350 -3.29 9.31 -1.61
N VAL A 351 -3.56 10.55 -2.02
CA VAL A 351 -4.92 11.00 -2.34
C VAL A 351 -5.46 10.20 -3.53
N LEU A 352 -4.70 10.14 -4.63
CA LEU A 352 -5.10 9.38 -5.82
C LEU A 352 -5.36 7.90 -5.52
N LYS A 353 -4.57 7.27 -4.64
CA LYS A 353 -4.81 5.90 -4.16
C LYS A 353 -6.16 5.75 -3.46
N VAL A 354 -6.54 6.70 -2.60
CA VAL A 354 -7.83 6.67 -1.90
C VAL A 354 -9.00 6.89 -2.85
N LEU A 355 -8.81 7.71 -3.86
CA LEU A 355 -9.81 7.99 -4.88
C LEU A 355 -9.95 6.86 -5.91
N SER A 356 -8.87 6.14 -6.24
CA SER A 356 -8.87 5.10 -7.29
C SER A 356 -9.73 3.87 -6.95
N VAL A 357 -10.06 3.65 -5.68
CA VAL A 357 -11.01 2.61 -5.26
C VAL A 357 -12.47 3.04 -5.36
N CYS A 358 -12.77 4.31 -5.68
CA CYS A 358 -14.12 4.80 -5.90
C CYS A 358 -14.50 4.69 -7.38
N SER A 359 -15.59 3.98 -7.68
CA SER A 359 -16.09 3.75 -9.05
C SER A 359 -16.34 5.04 -9.84
N SER A 360 -16.73 6.14 -9.20
CA SER A 360 -16.94 7.44 -9.84
C SER A 360 -15.64 8.22 -10.08
N ASN A 361 -14.67 8.12 -9.17
CA ASN A 361 -13.39 8.83 -9.31
C ASN A 361 -12.42 8.12 -10.27
N LYS A 362 -12.48 6.78 -10.32
CA LYS A 362 -11.64 5.95 -11.19
C LYS A 362 -11.62 6.44 -12.65
N PRO A 363 -12.76 6.55 -13.37
CA PRO A 363 -12.77 7.04 -14.75
C PRO A 363 -12.26 8.49 -14.84
N ALA A 364 -12.64 9.37 -13.92
CA ALA A 364 -12.19 10.77 -13.94
C ALA A 364 -10.66 10.92 -13.78
N ILE A 365 -10.02 10.07 -12.98
CA ILE A 365 -8.55 10.04 -12.86
C ILE A 365 -7.91 9.51 -14.16
N VAL A 366 -8.53 8.49 -14.77
CA VAL A 366 -8.07 7.93 -16.04
C VAL A 366 -8.19 8.96 -17.17
N ASP A 367 -9.33 9.64 -17.28
CA ASP A 367 -9.61 10.66 -18.30
C ASP A 367 -8.71 11.90 -18.15
N ALA A 368 -8.35 12.26 -16.92
CA ALA A 368 -7.33 13.28 -16.65
C ALA A 368 -5.91 12.86 -17.10
N GLY A 369 -5.72 11.61 -17.54
CA GLY A 369 -4.46 10.97 -17.90
C GLY A 369 -3.59 10.63 -16.68
N GLY A 370 -4.24 10.18 -15.60
CA GLY A 370 -3.57 9.77 -14.37
C GLY A 370 -2.65 8.55 -14.55
N MET A 371 -2.94 7.67 -15.51
CA MET A 371 -2.10 6.50 -15.82
C MET A 371 -0.69 6.94 -16.23
N GLN A 372 -0.59 7.86 -17.20
CA GLN A 372 0.67 8.39 -17.71
C GLN A 372 1.38 9.22 -16.64
N ALA A 373 0.64 10.03 -15.87
CA ALA A 373 1.22 10.87 -14.82
C ALA A 373 1.85 10.05 -13.68
N LEU A 374 1.21 8.95 -13.27
CA LEU A 374 1.76 8.05 -12.24
C LEU A 374 2.95 7.25 -12.78
N ALA A 375 2.94 6.91 -14.07
CA ALA A 375 4.03 6.18 -14.74
C ALA A 375 5.38 6.90 -14.65
N MET A 376 5.38 8.24 -14.73
CA MET A 376 6.59 9.07 -14.65
C MET A 376 7.42 8.84 -13.38
N HIS A 377 6.80 8.32 -12.32
CA HIS A 377 7.41 8.17 -11.00
C HIS A 377 7.81 6.73 -10.65
N LEU A 378 7.68 5.78 -11.58
CA LEU A 378 8.01 4.37 -11.30
C LEU A 378 9.51 4.11 -11.17
N SER A 379 10.36 5.00 -11.69
CA SER A 379 11.82 4.96 -11.55
C SER A 379 12.36 5.93 -10.48
N ASN A 380 11.48 6.50 -9.64
CA ASN A 380 11.89 7.44 -8.61
C ASN A 380 12.65 6.71 -7.47
N PRO A 381 13.70 7.32 -6.87
CA PRO A 381 14.45 6.69 -5.78
C PRO A 381 13.63 6.48 -4.49
N SER A 382 12.48 7.14 -4.34
CA SER A 382 11.60 6.99 -3.17
C SER A 382 10.72 5.74 -3.28
N PRO A 383 10.97 4.67 -2.48
CA PRO A 383 10.19 3.43 -2.59
C PRO A 383 8.74 3.64 -2.20
N ARG A 384 8.48 4.53 -1.21
CA ARG A 384 7.12 4.86 -0.77
C ARG A 384 6.31 5.56 -1.85
N LEU A 385 6.94 6.35 -2.71
CA LEU A 385 6.27 6.99 -3.84
C LEU A 385 5.96 5.96 -4.92
N VAL A 386 6.97 5.19 -5.35
CA VAL A 386 6.82 4.13 -6.36
C VAL A 386 5.69 3.16 -5.97
N GLN A 387 5.68 2.70 -4.72
CA GLN A 387 4.67 1.77 -4.24
C GLN A 387 3.25 2.37 -4.23
N ASN A 388 3.09 3.65 -3.88
CA ASN A 388 1.77 4.30 -3.94
C ASN A 388 1.32 4.52 -5.39
N CYS A 389 2.23 4.84 -6.31
CA CYS A 389 1.94 4.91 -7.74
C CYS A 389 1.47 3.55 -8.27
N LEU A 390 2.18 2.47 -7.94
CA LEU A 390 1.82 1.11 -8.35
C LEU A 390 0.47 0.64 -7.79
N TRP A 391 0.19 0.87 -6.52
CA TRP A 391 -1.14 0.57 -5.95
C TRP A 391 -2.25 1.35 -6.65
N THR A 392 -2.00 2.62 -6.96
CA THR A 392 -2.97 3.46 -7.66
C THR A 392 -3.18 2.97 -9.09
N LEU A 393 -2.10 2.74 -9.85
CA LEU A 393 -2.16 2.21 -11.21
C LEU A 393 -2.91 0.87 -11.28
N ARG A 394 -2.69 -0.03 -10.31
CA ARG A 394 -3.39 -1.32 -10.24
C ARG A 394 -4.90 -1.15 -10.04
N ASN A 395 -5.32 -0.17 -9.24
CA ASN A 395 -6.74 0.12 -9.03
C ASN A 395 -7.40 0.79 -10.23
N LEU A 396 -6.64 1.49 -11.08
CA LEU A 396 -7.14 2.18 -12.26
C LEU A 396 -7.09 1.32 -13.53
N SER A 397 -6.22 0.30 -13.58
CA SER A 397 -5.88 -0.42 -14.81
C SER A 397 -7.02 -1.22 -15.43
N ASP A 398 -8.03 -1.65 -14.65
CA ASP A 398 -9.25 -2.30 -15.14
C ASP A 398 -10.13 -1.33 -15.96
N ALA A 399 -10.12 -0.04 -15.61
CA ALA A 399 -10.81 1.01 -16.37
C ALA A 399 -9.98 1.60 -17.51
N ALA A 400 -8.65 1.45 -17.45
CA ALA A 400 -7.72 2.04 -18.43
C ALA A 400 -7.43 1.16 -19.66
N THR A 401 -8.20 0.09 -19.89
CA THR A 401 -7.97 -0.88 -20.97
C THR A 401 -8.07 -0.29 -22.37
N LYS A 402 -8.68 0.88 -22.54
CA LYS A 402 -8.85 1.58 -23.84
C LYS A 402 -8.06 2.89 -23.94
N VAL A 403 -7.17 3.15 -22.99
CA VAL A 403 -6.38 4.40 -22.96
C VAL A 403 -5.18 4.29 -23.90
N ASP A 404 -4.98 5.32 -24.72
CA ASP A 404 -3.83 5.44 -25.61
C ASP A 404 -2.60 6.05 -24.90
N GLY A 405 -1.41 5.95 -25.50
CA GLY A 405 -0.20 6.60 -24.97
C GLY A 405 0.35 5.94 -23.70
N LEU A 406 0.14 4.62 -23.54
CA LEU A 406 0.60 3.85 -22.38
C LEU A 406 1.94 3.13 -22.63
N GLU A 407 2.59 3.33 -23.77
CA GLU A 407 3.80 2.61 -24.16
C GLU A 407 4.93 2.77 -23.13
N GLY A 408 5.17 4.00 -22.67
CA GLY A 408 6.15 4.27 -21.62
C GLY A 408 5.80 3.59 -20.28
N LEU A 409 4.51 3.57 -19.90
CA LEU A 409 4.05 2.86 -18.70
C LEU A 409 4.30 1.36 -18.83
N LEU A 410 3.91 0.74 -19.96
CA LEU A 410 4.09 -0.69 -20.20
C LEU A 410 5.58 -1.08 -20.16
N GLN A 411 6.45 -0.27 -20.75
CA GLN A 411 7.89 -0.46 -20.69
C GLN A 411 8.42 -0.39 -19.25
N SER A 412 8.04 0.64 -18.47
CA SER A 412 8.44 0.76 -17.07
C SER A 412 7.92 -0.40 -16.22
N LEU A 413 6.70 -0.88 -16.46
CA LEU A 413 6.13 -2.04 -15.76
C LEU A 413 6.93 -3.30 -16.01
N VAL A 414 7.35 -3.55 -17.26
CA VAL A 414 8.21 -4.69 -17.61
C VAL A 414 9.58 -4.58 -16.92
N GLN A 415 10.15 -3.38 -16.81
CA GLN A 415 11.41 -3.17 -16.08
C GLN A 415 11.29 -3.46 -14.58
N VAL A 416 10.23 -2.99 -13.92
CA VAL A 416 10.07 -3.18 -12.46
C VAL A 416 9.68 -4.62 -12.07
N LEU A 417 9.34 -5.49 -13.03
CA LEU A 417 9.21 -6.95 -12.79
C LEU A 417 10.54 -7.59 -12.34
N ALA A 418 11.67 -6.94 -12.62
CA ALA A 418 12.99 -7.38 -12.15
C ALA A 418 13.31 -6.93 -10.70
N SER A 419 12.39 -6.22 -10.02
CA SER A 419 12.55 -5.81 -8.63
C SER A 419 12.63 -7.02 -7.68
N THR A 420 13.36 -6.86 -6.59
CA THR A 420 13.37 -7.82 -5.48
C THR A 420 12.22 -7.61 -4.50
N ASP A 421 11.52 -6.47 -4.57
CA ASP A 421 10.35 -6.18 -3.73
C ASP A 421 9.10 -6.90 -4.27
N VAL A 422 8.59 -7.83 -3.47
CA VAL A 422 7.39 -8.61 -3.77
C VAL A 422 6.17 -7.73 -4.07
N ASN A 423 5.98 -6.64 -3.33
CA ASN A 423 4.82 -5.77 -3.53
C ASN A 423 4.89 -5.04 -4.87
N VAL A 424 6.10 -4.66 -5.29
CA VAL A 424 6.34 -4.03 -6.59
C VAL A 424 6.03 -5.00 -7.72
N VAL A 425 6.58 -6.22 -7.66
CA VAL A 425 6.38 -7.26 -8.67
C VAL A 425 4.92 -7.67 -8.77
N THR A 426 4.24 -7.91 -7.64
CA THR A 426 2.81 -8.23 -7.58
C THR A 426 1.96 -7.14 -8.22
N CYS A 427 2.26 -5.86 -7.94
CA CYS A 427 1.52 -4.76 -8.57
C CYS A 427 1.81 -4.68 -10.07
N ALA A 428 3.07 -4.78 -10.48
CA ALA A 428 3.46 -4.70 -11.89
C ALA A 428 2.80 -5.80 -12.73
N ALA A 429 2.85 -7.05 -12.26
CA ALA A 429 2.19 -8.18 -12.91
C ALA A 429 0.66 -7.97 -12.99
N GLY A 430 0.03 -7.49 -11.92
CA GLY A 430 -1.41 -7.20 -11.89
C GLY A 430 -1.81 -6.07 -12.86
N ILE A 431 -1.01 -5.01 -12.95
CA ILE A 431 -1.26 -3.90 -13.89
C ILE A 431 -1.12 -4.39 -15.34
N LEU A 432 -0.05 -5.14 -15.65
CA LEU A 432 0.17 -5.72 -16.98
C LEU A 432 -0.97 -6.67 -17.36
N SER A 433 -1.43 -7.52 -16.43
CA SER A 433 -2.57 -8.42 -16.65
C SER A 433 -3.83 -7.66 -17.08
N ASN A 434 -4.18 -6.59 -16.35
CA ASN A 434 -5.35 -5.78 -16.68
C ASN A 434 -5.19 -5.03 -18.00
N LEU A 435 -4.06 -4.34 -18.23
CA LEU A 435 -3.85 -3.51 -19.42
C LEU A 435 -3.69 -4.32 -20.71
N THR A 436 -3.27 -5.58 -20.63
CA THR A 436 -3.18 -6.49 -21.78
C THR A 436 -4.51 -7.21 -22.08
N CYS A 437 -5.49 -7.14 -21.18
CA CYS A 437 -6.79 -7.77 -21.37
C CYS A 437 -7.54 -7.11 -22.54
N ASN A 438 -7.81 -7.88 -23.59
CA ASN A 438 -8.55 -7.44 -24.79
C ASN A 438 -8.05 -6.15 -25.46
N ASN A 439 -6.76 -5.83 -25.33
CA ASN A 439 -6.14 -4.70 -26.02
C ASN A 439 -4.96 -5.17 -26.89
N GLN A 440 -5.13 -5.16 -28.22
CA GLN A 440 -4.13 -5.65 -29.15
C GLN A 440 -2.85 -4.82 -29.15
N ARG A 441 -2.96 -3.49 -29.05
CA ARG A 441 -1.81 -2.58 -29.03
C ARG A 441 -0.95 -2.81 -27.80
N ASN A 442 -1.56 -2.83 -26.62
CA ASN A 442 -0.84 -3.04 -25.36
C ASN A 442 -0.15 -4.41 -25.34
N LYS A 443 -0.79 -5.45 -25.88
CA LYS A 443 -0.18 -6.78 -26.01
C LYS A 443 1.08 -6.73 -26.88
N ALA A 444 0.98 -6.15 -28.08
CA ALA A 444 2.12 -6.01 -28.99
C ALA A 444 3.25 -5.21 -28.35
N THR A 445 2.95 -4.08 -27.72
CA THR A 445 3.97 -3.27 -27.01
C THR A 445 4.67 -4.05 -25.91
N VAL A 446 3.93 -4.76 -25.06
CA VAL A 446 4.53 -5.58 -23.99
C VAL A 446 5.41 -6.69 -24.57
N CYS A 447 5.01 -7.32 -25.68
CA CYS A 447 5.84 -8.30 -26.38
C CYS A 447 7.14 -7.67 -26.92
N GLN A 448 7.07 -6.51 -27.56
CA GLN A 448 8.20 -5.81 -28.17
C GLN A 448 9.25 -5.34 -27.15
N VAL A 449 8.84 -4.99 -25.93
CA VAL A 449 9.75 -4.58 -24.85
C VAL A 449 10.26 -5.75 -24.00
N GLY A 450 10.10 -7.00 -24.45
CA GLY A 450 10.62 -8.19 -23.76
C GLY A 450 9.76 -8.67 -22.58
N GLY A 451 8.48 -8.28 -22.53
CA GLY A 451 7.58 -8.60 -21.43
C GLY A 451 7.30 -10.10 -21.25
N VAL A 452 7.40 -10.90 -22.32
CA VAL A 452 7.20 -12.36 -22.23
C VAL A 452 8.31 -13.02 -21.40
N ASP A 453 9.57 -12.71 -21.68
CA ASP A 453 10.71 -13.20 -20.91
C ASP A 453 10.62 -12.72 -19.45
N ALA A 454 10.36 -11.43 -19.24
CA ALA A 454 10.21 -10.86 -17.90
C ALA A 454 9.14 -11.59 -17.08
N LEU A 455 7.96 -11.82 -17.65
CA LEU A 455 6.87 -12.54 -16.98
C LEU A 455 7.20 -14.02 -16.71
N VAL A 456 7.89 -14.70 -17.63
CA VAL A 456 8.35 -16.08 -17.39
C VAL A 456 9.35 -16.12 -16.22
N ARG A 457 10.34 -15.22 -16.19
CA ARG A 457 11.26 -15.09 -15.05
C ARG A 457 10.53 -14.75 -13.75
N THR A 458 9.54 -13.87 -13.80
CA THR A 458 8.70 -13.56 -12.63
C THR A 458 7.98 -14.80 -12.10
N ILE A 459 7.40 -15.64 -12.96
CA ILE A 459 6.73 -16.88 -12.54
C ILE A 459 7.72 -17.86 -11.92
N ILE A 460 8.89 -18.05 -12.54
CA ILE A 460 9.94 -18.94 -12.02
C ILE A 460 10.40 -18.48 -10.63
N ASN A 461 10.67 -17.19 -10.46
CA ASN A 461 11.13 -16.61 -9.20
C ASN A 461 10.05 -16.59 -8.12
N ALA A 462 8.78 -16.43 -8.51
CA ALA A 462 7.66 -16.42 -7.57
C ALA A 462 7.45 -17.77 -6.89
N GLY A 463 7.69 -18.88 -7.59
CA GLY A 463 7.42 -20.22 -7.07
C GLY A 463 5.93 -20.39 -6.75
N ASP A 464 5.62 -20.80 -5.51
CA ASP A 464 4.23 -21.05 -5.08
C ASP A 464 3.49 -19.78 -4.61
N ARG A 465 4.08 -18.59 -4.78
CA ARG A 465 3.45 -17.30 -4.40
C ARG A 465 2.40 -16.87 -5.43
N GLU A 466 1.18 -17.33 -5.23
CA GLU A 466 0.07 -17.11 -6.16
C GLU A 466 -0.33 -15.64 -6.37
N GLU A 467 -0.11 -14.79 -5.37
CA GLU A 467 -0.30 -13.34 -5.50
C GLU A 467 0.55 -12.73 -6.62
N ILE A 468 1.66 -13.37 -7.02
CA ILE A 468 2.48 -13.00 -8.17
C ILE A 468 2.16 -13.88 -9.39
N THR A 469 2.10 -15.22 -9.23
CA THR A 469 1.99 -16.12 -10.38
C THR A 469 0.64 -16.01 -11.08
N GLU A 470 -0.47 -15.81 -10.36
CA GLU A 470 -1.80 -15.67 -10.96
C GLU A 470 -1.87 -14.48 -11.94
N PRO A 471 -1.54 -13.23 -11.53
CA PRO A 471 -1.56 -12.12 -12.48
C PRO A 471 -0.51 -12.27 -13.59
N ALA A 472 0.67 -12.83 -13.31
CA ALA A 472 1.69 -13.04 -14.34
C ALA A 472 1.26 -14.06 -15.41
N VAL A 473 0.63 -15.17 -14.99
CA VAL A 473 0.05 -16.17 -15.90
C VAL A 473 -1.12 -15.58 -16.69
N CYS A 474 -1.97 -14.77 -16.07
CA CYS A 474 -3.04 -14.06 -16.79
C CYS A 474 -2.47 -13.12 -17.86
N ALA A 475 -1.42 -12.35 -17.55
CA ALA A 475 -0.74 -11.49 -18.53
C ALA A 475 -0.18 -12.33 -19.69
N LEU A 476 0.56 -13.42 -19.43
CA LEU A 476 1.05 -14.32 -20.48
C LEU A 476 -0.09 -14.93 -21.32
N ARG A 477 -1.22 -15.29 -20.69
CA ARG A 477 -2.40 -15.78 -21.40
C ARG A 477 -2.93 -14.72 -22.36
N HIS A 478 -2.95 -13.45 -21.97
CA HIS A 478 -3.38 -12.36 -22.85
C HIS A 478 -2.39 -12.12 -24.00
N LEU A 479 -1.08 -12.16 -23.71
CA LEU A 479 0.00 -11.96 -24.67
C LEU A 479 0.15 -13.11 -25.69
N THR A 480 -0.41 -14.28 -25.43
CA THR A 480 -0.27 -15.45 -26.32
C THR A 480 -1.45 -15.60 -27.29
N THR A 481 -2.33 -14.61 -27.42
CA THR A 481 -3.49 -14.71 -28.31
C THR A 481 -4.07 -13.36 -28.78
N ARG A 482 -4.68 -13.36 -29.97
CA ARG A 482 -5.48 -12.24 -30.55
C ARG A 482 -4.69 -10.93 -30.68
N HIS A 483 -3.49 -10.98 -31.24
CA HIS A 483 -2.71 -9.83 -31.73
C HIS A 483 -1.58 -10.32 -32.64
N ALA A 484 -0.96 -9.40 -33.40
CA ALA A 484 0.03 -9.71 -34.43
C ALA A 484 1.24 -10.51 -33.90
N ASP A 485 1.72 -10.20 -32.69
CA ASP A 485 2.92 -10.80 -32.12
C ASP A 485 2.61 -12.07 -31.27
N SER A 486 1.40 -12.62 -31.37
CA SER A 486 0.96 -13.73 -30.50
C SER A 486 1.73 -15.04 -30.73
N GLU A 487 2.07 -15.38 -31.98
CA GLU A 487 2.88 -16.55 -32.29
C GLU A 487 4.32 -16.40 -31.79
N MET A 488 4.90 -15.20 -31.92
CA MET A 488 6.20 -14.87 -31.33
C MET A 488 6.15 -15.06 -29.81
N ALA A 489 5.11 -14.56 -29.14
CA ALA A 489 4.94 -14.72 -27.70
C ALA A 489 4.81 -16.20 -27.28
N GLN A 490 4.06 -17.02 -28.04
CA GLN A 490 3.92 -18.45 -27.78
C GLN A 490 5.27 -19.18 -27.87
N ASN A 491 6.09 -18.84 -28.88
CA ASN A 491 7.44 -19.38 -29.01
C ASN A 491 8.38 -18.86 -27.91
N ALA A 492 8.30 -17.58 -27.58
CA ALA A 492 9.13 -16.96 -26.54
C ALA A 492 8.91 -17.60 -25.16
N VAL A 493 7.68 -17.97 -24.80
CA VAL A 493 7.43 -18.71 -23.54
C VAL A 493 8.24 -20.02 -23.50
N ARG A 494 8.30 -20.76 -24.62
CA ARG A 494 9.10 -22.00 -24.73
C ARG A 494 10.59 -21.71 -24.70
N LEU A 495 11.05 -20.73 -25.48
CA LEU A 495 12.47 -20.40 -25.59
C LEU A 495 13.06 -19.86 -24.27
N ASN A 496 12.23 -19.29 -23.40
CA ASN A 496 12.62 -18.86 -22.05
C ASN A 496 12.34 -19.92 -20.97
N TYR A 497 12.24 -21.21 -21.35
CA TYR A 497 12.06 -22.34 -20.44
C TYR A 497 10.78 -22.27 -19.57
N GLY A 498 9.76 -21.55 -20.02
CA GLY A 498 8.52 -21.33 -19.26
C GLY A 498 7.54 -22.51 -19.25
N LEU A 499 7.63 -23.45 -20.21
CA LEU A 499 6.65 -24.53 -20.33
C LEU A 499 6.62 -25.45 -19.11
N SER A 500 7.78 -25.83 -18.58
CA SER A 500 7.89 -26.72 -17.42
C SER A 500 7.22 -26.13 -16.18
N VAL A 501 7.50 -24.86 -15.88
CA VAL A 501 6.91 -24.17 -14.73
C VAL A 501 5.41 -23.94 -14.92
N ILE A 502 4.96 -23.59 -16.12
CA ILE A 502 3.52 -23.38 -16.41
C ILE A 502 2.74 -24.69 -16.22
N VAL A 503 3.27 -25.82 -16.70
CA VAL A 503 2.63 -27.13 -16.51
C VAL A 503 2.62 -27.54 -15.04
N LYS A 504 3.69 -27.23 -14.28
CA LYS A 504 3.74 -27.41 -12.82
C LYS A 504 2.63 -26.64 -12.10
N LEU A 505 2.14 -25.51 -12.62
CA LEU A 505 1.03 -24.77 -11.98
C LEU A 505 -0.35 -25.45 -12.14
N LEU A 506 -0.46 -26.55 -12.90
CA LEU A 506 -1.70 -27.31 -13.07
C LEU A 506 -1.98 -28.30 -11.93
N HIS A 507 -1.06 -28.48 -10.98
CA HIS A 507 -1.20 -29.44 -9.90
C HIS A 507 -0.99 -28.78 -8.52
N PRO A 508 -1.36 -29.45 -7.41
CA PRO A 508 -1.16 -28.91 -6.05
C PRO A 508 0.30 -28.48 -5.80
N PRO A 509 0.54 -27.41 -5.00
CA PRO A 509 -0.42 -26.72 -4.13
C PRO A 509 -1.24 -25.59 -4.79
N SER A 510 -1.22 -25.47 -6.13
CA SER A 510 -1.93 -24.39 -6.83
C SER A 510 -3.46 -24.42 -6.59
N ARG A 511 -4.06 -23.25 -6.34
CA ARG A 511 -5.50 -23.04 -6.17
C ARG A 511 -6.20 -22.81 -7.51
N TRP A 512 -7.52 -22.89 -7.50
CA TRP A 512 -8.34 -22.87 -8.72
C TRP A 512 -8.21 -21.60 -9.58
N PRO A 513 -8.08 -20.37 -9.05
CA PRO A 513 -7.88 -19.17 -9.87
C PRO A 513 -6.63 -19.27 -10.74
N LEU A 514 -5.52 -19.70 -10.14
CA LEU A 514 -4.25 -19.92 -10.82
C LEU A 514 -4.33 -21.08 -11.81
N ILE A 515 -4.90 -22.22 -11.41
CA ILE A 515 -5.09 -23.39 -12.29
C ILE A 515 -5.91 -23.00 -13.53
N LYS A 516 -7.05 -22.31 -13.35
CA LYS A 516 -7.87 -21.80 -14.45
C LYS A 516 -7.05 -20.93 -15.39
N ALA A 517 -6.23 -20.03 -14.83
CA ALA A 517 -5.38 -19.16 -15.63
C ALA A 517 -4.33 -19.96 -16.43
N ALA A 518 -3.68 -20.93 -15.78
CA ALA A 518 -2.68 -21.79 -16.38
C ALA A 518 -3.26 -22.69 -17.48
N ILE A 519 -4.46 -23.27 -17.30
CA ILE A 519 -5.17 -24.03 -18.34
C ILE A 519 -5.38 -23.17 -19.59
N GLY A 520 -5.87 -21.94 -19.41
CA GLY A 520 -6.07 -21.01 -20.52
C GLY A 520 -4.77 -20.63 -21.23
N LEU A 521 -3.67 -20.48 -20.48
CA LEU A 521 -2.35 -20.25 -21.04
C LEU A 521 -1.85 -21.45 -21.84
N VAL A 522 -1.94 -22.68 -21.30
CA VAL A 522 -1.56 -23.92 -21.99
C VAL A 522 -2.34 -24.08 -23.29
N ARG A 523 -3.65 -23.78 -23.28
CA ARG A 523 -4.48 -23.77 -24.50
C ARG A 523 -3.91 -22.84 -25.58
N ASN A 524 -3.49 -21.64 -25.21
CA ASN A 524 -2.91 -20.68 -26.16
C ASN A 524 -1.53 -21.12 -26.64
N LEU A 525 -0.70 -21.66 -25.75
CA LEU A 525 0.64 -22.15 -26.09
C LEU A 525 0.59 -23.34 -27.05
N ALA A 526 -0.44 -24.19 -26.93
CA ALA A 526 -0.68 -25.31 -27.82
C ALA A 526 -1.09 -24.90 -29.26
N LEU A 527 -1.45 -23.63 -29.49
CA LEU A 527 -1.70 -23.13 -30.85
C LEU A 527 -0.43 -23.13 -31.71
N CYS A 528 0.75 -23.04 -31.08
CA CYS A 528 2.03 -23.14 -31.76
C CYS A 528 2.46 -24.62 -31.87
N PRO A 529 2.60 -25.19 -33.08
CA PRO A 529 2.98 -26.60 -33.24
C PRO A 529 4.31 -26.97 -32.58
N ALA A 530 5.28 -26.04 -32.56
CA ALA A 530 6.58 -26.24 -31.90
C ALA A 530 6.49 -26.46 -30.39
N ASN A 531 5.36 -26.10 -29.77
CA ASN A 531 5.12 -26.32 -28.33
C ASN A 531 4.44 -27.66 -28.04
N ALA A 532 3.92 -28.38 -29.04
CA ALA A 532 3.14 -29.61 -28.83
C ALA A 532 3.97 -30.72 -28.15
N ALA A 533 5.15 -31.03 -28.69
CA ALA A 533 6.04 -32.05 -28.12
C ALA A 533 6.56 -31.66 -26.73
N PRO A 534 7.09 -30.45 -26.50
CA PRO A 534 7.48 -30.03 -25.16
C PRO A 534 6.34 -30.04 -24.14
N LEU A 535 5.14 -29.57 -24.47
CA LEU A 535 4.00 -29.62 -23.55
C LEU A 535 3.63 -31.07 -23.17
N ARG A 536 3.69 -31.99 -24.13
CA ARG A 536 3.50 -33.42 -23.91
C ARG A 536 4.56 -34.00 -22.97
N GLU A 537 5.84 -33.72 -23.23
CA GLU A 537 6.98 -34.22 -22.43
C GLU A 537 6.92 -33.76 -20.98
N HIS A 538 6.41 -32.56 -20.70
CA HIS A 538 6.19 -32.06 -19.34
C HIS A 538 4.92 -32.61 -18.67
N GLY A 539 4.16 -33.48 -19.34
CA GLY A 539 2.98 -34.14 -18.77
C GLY A 539 1.69 -33.30 -18.80
N ALA A 540 1.61 -32.25 -19.63
CA ALA A 540 0.45 -31.36 -19.66
C ALA A 540 -0.88 -32.10 -19.89
N ILE A 541 -0.89 -33.07 -20.83
CA ILE A 541 -2.08 -33.86 -21.15
C ILE A 541 -2.59 -34.62 -19.91
N HIS A 542 -1.68 -35.28 -19.18
CA HIS A 542 -2.05 -36.05 -18.00
C HIS A 542 -2.63 -35.17 -16.88
N HIS A 543 -2.02 -34.01 -16.64
CA HIS A 543 -2.52 -33.05 -15.66
C HIS A 543 -3.88 -32.48 -16.06
N LEU A 544 -4.07 -32.11 -17.32
CA LEU A 544 -5.36 -31.61 -17.84
C LEU A 544 -6.48 -32.66 -17.72
N VAL A 545 -6.21 -33.92 -18.08
CA VAL A 545 -7.20 -35.01 -17.95
C VAL A 545 -7.55 -35.25 -16.48
N ARG A 546 -6.57 -35.23 -15.57
CA ARG A 546 -6.83 -35.39 -14.13
C ARG A 546 -7.71 -34.26 -13.57
N LEU A 547 -7.42 -33.02 -13.96
CA LEU A 547 -8.22 -31.85 -13.58
C LEU A 547 -9.65 -31.94 -14.14
N LEU A 548 -9.80 -32.35 -15.40
CA LEU A 548 -11.10 -32.58 -16.03
C LEU A 548 -11.90 -33.63 -15.28
N MET A 549 -11.32 -34.80 -15.01
CA MET A 549 -12.00 -35.88 -14.28
C MET A 549 -12.48 -35.42 -12.90
N ARG A 550 -11.63 -34.68 -12.17
CA ARG A 550 -11.99 -34.12 -10.86
C ARG A 550 -13.14 -33.11 -10.98
N ALA A 551 -13.00 -32.11 -11.84
CA ALA A 551 -14.01 -31.06 -12.01
C ALA A 551 -15.35 -31.63 -12.49
N PHE A 552 -15.32 -32.59 -13.42
CA PHE A 552 -16.50 -33.26 -13.93
C PHE A 552 -17.23 -34.07 -12.84
N GLN A 553 -16.49 -34.83 -12.03
CA GLN A 553 -17.08 -35.57 -10.90
C GLN A 553 -17.72 -34.61 -9.89
N ASP A 554 -17.08 -33.49 -9.60
CA ASP A 554 -17.61 -32.47 -8.68
C ASP A 554 -18.90 -31.84 -9.24
N THR A 555 -18.97 -31.54 -10.55
CA THR A 555 -20.21 -31.05 -11.19
C THR A 555 -21.35 -32.08 -11.17
N GLU A 556 -21.06 -33.37 -11.40
CA GLU A 556 -22.08 -34.43 -11.43
C GLU A 556 -22.62 -34.78 -10.04
N ARG A 557 -21.76 -34.78 -9.01
CA ARG A 557 -22.17 -34.98 -7.61
C ARG A 557 -23.18 -33.93 -7.17
N GLN A 558 -22.97 -32.67 -7.56
CA GLN A 558 -23.90 -31.59 -7.23
C GLN A 558 -25.22 -31.70 -7.97
N ARG A 559 -25.20 -32.00 -9.27
CA ARG A 559 -26.42 -32.24 -10.06
C ARG A 559 -27.30 -33.34 -9.44
N SER A 560 -26.66 -34.42 -8.97
CA SER A 560 -27.34 -35.53 -8.30
C SER A 560 -27.94 -35.13 -6.94
N SER A 561 -27.25 -34.27 -6.18
CA SER A 561 -27.70 -33.74 -4.88
C SER A 561 -28.88 -32.76 -5.01
N VAL A 562 -28.89 -31.92 -6.04
CA VAL A 562 -30.00 -30.99 -6.33
C VAL A 562 -31.26 -31.77 -6.70
N ALA A 563 -31.14 -32.84 -7.49
CA ALA A 563 -32.26 -33.71 -7.85
C ALA A 563 -32.90 -34.43 -6.65
N THR A 564 -32.16 -34.65 -5.55
CA THR A 564 -32.65 -35.33 -4.34
C THR A 564 -33.19 -34.39 -3.26
N THR A 565 -32.71 -33.14 -3.19
CA THR A 565 -33.03 -32.23 -2.06
C THR A 565 -33.90 -31.03 -2.45
N GLY A 566 -34.21 -30.84 -3.74
CA GLY A 566 -35.10 -29.76 -4.21
C GLY A 566 -34.58 -28.34 -3.93
N SER A 567 -33.33 -28.20 -3.48
CA SER A 567 -32.72 -26.91 -3.17
C SER A 567 -31.86 -26.44 -4.34
N GLN A 568 -32.14 -25.24 -4.86
CA GLN A 568 -31.26 -24.55 -5.81
C GLN A 568 -30.01 -24.09 -5.07
N GLN A 569 -29.01 -24.96 -4.94
CA GLN A 569 -27.68 -24.55 -4.50
C GLN A 569 -26.92 -23.85 -5.66
N PRO A 570 -26.08 -22.84 -5.38
CA PRO A 570 -25.22 -22.21 -6.38
C PRO A 570 -24.25 -23.24 -7.00
N SER A 571 -23.82 -23.04 -8.26
CA SER A 571 -22.85 -23.90 -8.98
C SER A 571 -21.62 -24.29 -8.14
N ALA A 572 -20.87 -25.32 -8.53
CA ALA A 572 -19.68 -25.76 -7.81
C ALA A 572 -18.60 -24.67 -7.74
N TYR A 573 -18.65 -23.81 -6.72
CA TYR A 573 -17.66 -22.77 -6.48
C TYR A 573 -16.54 -23.32 -5.60
N ALA A 574 -15.32 -23.31 -6.13
CA ALA A 574 -14.11 -23.51 -5.33
C ALA A 574 -13.20 -22.30 -5.55
N ASP A 575 -12.85 -21.60 -4.46
CA ASP A 575 -12.05 -20.37 -4.48
C ASP A 575 -12.57 -19.30 -5.46
N GLY A 576 -13.89 -19.20 -5.64
CA GLY A 576 -14.53 -18.25 -6.56
C GLY A 576 -14.51 -18.66 -8.04
N VAL A 577 -14.04 -19.87 -8.37
CA VAL A 577 -14.07 -20.44 -9.73
C VAL A 577 -15.12 -21.53 -9.82
N ARG A 578 -15.95 -21.52 -10.88
CA ARG A 578 -16.92 -22.59 -11.12
C ARG A 578 -16.23 -23.80 -11.76
N MET A 579 -16.57 -25.01 -11.34
CA MET A 579 -15.97 -26.23 -11.90
C MET A 579 -16.31 -26.43 -13.38
N GLU A 580 -17.45 -25.92 -13.85
CA GLU A 580 -17.81 -25.88 -15.27
C GLU A 580 -16.78 -25.09 -16.10
N GLU A 581 -16.18 -24.04 -15.54
CA GLU A 581 -15.12 -23.26 -16.20
C GLU A 581 -13.81 -24.05 -16.30
N ILE A 582 -13.55 -24.93 -15.33
CA ILE A 582 -12.42 -25.86 -15.36
C ILE A 582 -12.67 -26.95 -16.41
N VAL A 583 -13.88 -27.50 -16.48
CA VAL A 583 -14.29 -28.47 -17.51
C VAL A 583 -14.13 -27.85 -18.90
N GLU A 584 -14.71 -26.67 -19.14
CA GLU A 584 -14.60 -25.96 -20.42
C GLU A 584 -13.13 -25.71 -20.78
N GLY A 585 -12.36 -25.17 -19.83
CA GLY A 585 -10.95 -24.83 -20.03
C GLY A 585 -10.09 -26.04 -20.37
N THR A 586 -10.21 -27.14 -19.60
CA THR A 586 -9.40 -28.34 -19.77
C THR A 586 -9.72 -29.05 -21.08
N VAL A 587 -11.00 -29.24 -21.40
CA VAL A 587 -11.44 -29.81 -22.69
C VAL A 587 -11.01 -28.91 -23.84
N GLY A 588 -11.13 -27.59 -23.69
CA GLY A 588 -10.68 -26.61 -24.68
C GLY A 588 -9.17 -26.64 -24.92
N ALA A 589 -8.35 -26.93 -23.91
CA ALA A 589 -6.91 -27.13 -24.05
C ALA A 589 -6.58 -28.46 -24.72
N LEU A 590 -7.26 -29.54 -24.33
CA LEU A 590 -7.10 -30.88 -24.92
C LEU A 590 -7.49 -30.91 -26.40
N HIS A 591 -8.56 -30.20 -26.79
CA HIS A 591 -8.94 -30.02 -28.18
C HIS A 591 -7.79 -29.45 -29.01
N ILE A 592 -7.14 -28.36 -28.58
CA ILE A 592 -6.02 -27.77 -29.33
C ILE A 592 -4.81 -28.72 -29.36
N LEU A 593 -4.50 -29.36 -28.23
CA LEU A 593 -3.40 -30.33 -28.16
C LEU A 593 -3.62 -31.57 -29.04
N ALA A 594 -4.88 -31.99 -29.25
CA ALA A 594 -5.27 -33.14 -30.06
C ALA A 594 -5.07 -32.95 -31.58
N ARG A 595 -4.72 -31.74 -32.03
CA ARG A 595 -4.32 -31.51 -33.43
C ARG A 595 -3.07 -32.32 -33.82
N GLU A 596 -2.23 -32.66 -32.84
CA GLU A 596 -1.01 -33.47 -33.05
C GLU A 596 -1.30 -34.96 -32.79
N SER A 597 -0.82 -35.85 -33.66
CA SER A 597 -1.20 -37.26 -33.66
C SER A 597 -0.74 -38.04 -32.43
N HIS A 598 0.48 -37.79 -31.93
CA HIS A 598 0.96 -38.47 -30.73
C HIS A 598 0.17 -38.01 -29.49
N ASN A 599 -0.25 -36.75 -29.44
CA ASN A 599 -1.11 -36.25 -28.37
C ASN A 599 -2.48 -36.93 -28.38
N ARG A 600 -3.07 -37.19 -29.57
CA ARG A 600 -4.35 -37.94 -29.66
C ARG A 600 -4.25 -39.31 -29.02
N ALA A 601 -3.20 -40.07 -29.35
CA ALA A 601 -2.97 -41.39 -28.77
C ALA A 601 -2.91 -41.35 -27.23
N LEU A 602 -2.18 -40.38 -26.66
CA LEU A 602 -2.09 -40.21 -25.20
C LEU A 602 -3.38 -39.76 -24.53
N ILE A 603 -4.22 -38.97 -25.23
CA ILE A 603 -5.55 -38.60 -24.73
C ILE A 603 -6.44 -39.85 -24.70
N ARG A 604 -6.45 -40.65 -25.77
CA ARG A 604 -7.25 -41.89 -25.83
C ARG A 604 -6.87 -42.89 -24.74
N GLN A 605 -5.57 -43.08 -24.50
CA GLN A 605 -5.07 -44.04 -23.50
C GLN A 605 -5.48 -43.72 -22.06
N GLN A 606 -5.98 -42.52 -21.77
CA GLN A 606 -6.42 -42.12 -20.42
C GLN A 606 -7.92 -42.31 -20.19
N SER A 607 -8.62 -43.05 -21.05
CA SER A 607 -10.03 -43.42 -20.89
C SER A 607 -10.97 -42.23 -20.62
N VAL A 608 -10.71 -41.10 -21.29
CA VAL A 608 -11.45 -39.84 -21.09
C VAL A 608 -12.57 -39.61 -22.11
N ILE A 609 -12.62 -40.37 -23.21
CA ILE A 609 -13.66 -40.29 -24.24
C ILE A 609 -15.09 -40.40 -23.66
N PRO A 610 -15.40 -41.31 -22.72
CA PRO A 610 -16.75 -41.37 -22.13
C PRO A 610 -17.18 -40.05 -21.49
N ILE A 611 -16.23 -39.31 -20.89
CA ILE A 611 -16.50 -37.99 -20.31
C ILE A 611 -16.81 -36.99 -21.43
N PHE A 612 -16.02 -36.96 -22.51
CA PHE A 612 -16.29 -36.06 -23.64
C PHE A 612 -17.67 -36.30 -24.26
N VAL A 613 -18.09 -37.55 -24.43
CA VAL A 613 -19.43 -37.89 -24.94
C VAL A 613 -20.51 -37.40 -23.97
N ARG A 614 -20.35 -37.60 -22.66
CA ARG A 614 -21.30 -37.09 -21.65
C ARG A 614 -21.39 -35.56 -21.65
N LEU A 615 -20.31 -34.86 -21.97
CA LEU A 615 -20.30 -33.40 -22.06
C LEU A 615 -21.09 -32.84 -23.25
N LEU A 616 -21.43 -33.67 -24.26
CA LEU A 616 -22.32 -33.26 -25.36
C LEU A 616 -23.73 -32.92 -24.87
N PHE A 617 -24.18 -33.56 -23.79
CA PHE A 617 -25.47 -33.29 -23.14
C PHE A 617 -25.46 -32.08 -22.19
N ASN A 618 -24.34 -31.36 -22.08
CA ASN A 618 -24.25 -30.22 -21.16
C ASN A 618 -25.07 -29.02 -21.67
N GLU A 619 -25.74 -28.31 -20.77
CA GLU A 619 -26.55 -27.13 -21.13
C GLU A 619 -25.70 -25.92 -21.58
N ILE A 620 -24.41 -25.90 -21.23
CA ILE A 620 -23.50 -24.82 -21.58
C ILE A 620 -22.94 -25.07 -22.99
N GLU A 621 -23.37 -24.28 -23.98
CA GLU A 621 -22.94 -24.41 -25.38
C GLU A 621 -21.41 -24.37 -25.55
N ASN A 622 -20.69 -23.58 -24.75
CA ASN A 622 -19.23 -23.53 -24.82
C ASN A 622 -18.58 -24.87 -24.48
N ILE A 623 -19.15 -25.63 -23.54
CA ILE A 623 -18.69 -26.97 -23.16
C ILE A 623 -18.99 -27.96 -24.29
N GLN A 624 -20.20 -27.91 -24.85
CA GLN A 624 -20.57 -28.75 -26.02
C GLN A 624 -19.61 -28.50 -27.19
N ARG A 625 -19.29 -27.23 -27.48
CA ARG A 625 -18.39 -26.85 -28.57
C ARG A 625 -17.00 -27.44 -28.39
N VAL A 626 -16.41 -27.34 -27.20
CA VAL A 626 -15.07 -27.91 -26.96
C VAL A 626 -15.08 -29.43 -26.88
N ALA A 627 -16.16 -30.04 -26.38
CA ALA A 627 -16.34 -31.49 -26.32
C ALA A 627 -16.47 -32.10 -27.72
N ALA A 628 -17.36 -31.57 -28.56
CA ALA A 628 -17.46 -31.97 -29.96
C ALA A 628 -16.15 -31.71 -30.72
N GLY A 629 -15.46 -30.60 -30.44
CA GLY A 629 -14.17 -30.27 -31.04
C GLY A 629 -13.06 -31.27 -30.71
N VAL A 630 -12.89 -31.66 -29.43
CA VAL A 630 -11.88 -32.69 -29.08
C VAL A 630 -12.25 -34.06 -29.65
N LEU A 631 -13.55 -34.43 -29.67
CA LEU A 631 -14.00 -35.66 -30.31
C LEU A 631 -13.73 -35.64 -31.81
N CYS A 632 -13.89 -34.49 -32.47
CA CYS A 632 -13.57 -34.31 -33.88
C CYS A 632 -12.10 -34.65 -34.13
N GLU A 633 -11.18 -34.03 -33.39
CA GLU A 633 -9.74 -34.32 -33.51
C GLU A 633 -9.43 -35.80 -33.22
N LEU A 634 -10.01 -36.40 -32.18
CA LEU A 634 -9.78 -37.80 -31.84
C LEU A 634 -10.33 -38.78 -32.89
N ALA A 635 -11.46 -38.45 -33.53
CA ALA A 635 -12.06 -39.22 -34.61
C ALA A 635 -11.27 -39.13 -35.93
N ALA A 636 -10.21 -38.29 -36.00
CA ALA A 636 -9.30 -38.29 -37.15
C ALA A 636 -8.56 -39.63 -37.32
N ASP A 637 -8.38 -40.37 -36.23
CA ASP A 637 -7.79 -41.70 -36.28
C ASP A 637 -8.92 -42.74 -36.16
N LYS A 638 -8.87 -43.79 -36.99
CA LYS A 638 -9.88 -44.87 -37.04
C LYS A 638 -10.19 -45.45 -35.66
N GLU A 639 -9.17 -45.80 -34.89
CA GLU A 639 -9.31 -46.30 -33.51
C GLU A 639 -10.10 -45.32 -32.63
N GLY A 640 -9.86 -44.02 -32.77
CA GLY A 640 -10.61 -43.00 -32.04
C GLY A 640 -12.07 -42.94 -32.45
N ALA A 641 -12.36 -42.98 -33.75
CA ALA A 641 -13.73 -42.99 -34.27
C ALA A 641 -14.52 -44.20 -33.78
N GLU A 642 -13.92 -45.40 -33.78
CA GLU A 642 -14.53 -46.63 -33.26
C GLU A 642 -14.85 -46.54 -31.77
N ILE A 643 -13.93 -46.04 -30.93
CA ILE A 643 -14.18 -45.87 -29.49
C ILE A 643 -15.31 -44.86 -29.25
N ILE A 644 -15.33 -43.75 -29.99
CA ILE A 644 -16.39 -42.73 -29.87
C ILE A 644 -17.76 -43.29 -30.24
N GLU A 645 -17.83 -44.12 -31.29
CA GLU A 645 -19.07 -44.82 -31.67
C GLU A 645 -19.52 -45.80 -30.58
N GLN A 646 -18.61 -46.59 -30.02
CA GLN A 646 -18.89 -47.55 -28.96
C GLN A 646 -19.42 -46.89 -27.68
N GLU A 647 -18.98 -45.68 -27.37
CA GLU A 647 -19.48 -44.87 -26.24
C GLU A 647 -20.85 -44.21 -26.51
N GLY A 648 -21.46 -44.46 -27.68
CA GLY A 648 -22.83 -44.03 -27.99
C GLY A 648 -22.94 -42.56 -28.40
N ALA A 649 -21.89 -41.97 -28.98
CA ALA A 649 -21.90 -40.56 -29.34
C ALA A 649 -22.83 -40.19 -30.51
N THR A 650 -23.26 -41.15 -31.35
CA THR A 650 -24.06 -40.87 -32.55
C THR A 650 -25.33 -40.08 -32.26
N GLY A 651 -26.13 -40.50 -31.28
CA GLY A 651 -27.37 -39.83 -30.89
C GLY A 651 -27.19 -38.37 -30.49
N PRO A 652 -26.38 -38.06 -29.45
CA PRO A 652 -26.16 -36.67 -29.04
C PRO A 652 -25.51 -35.81 -30.13
N LEU A 653 -24.64 -36.38 -30.97
CA LEU A 653 -24.05 -35.61 -32.09
C LEU A 653 -25.10 -35.26 -33.15
N THR A 654 -26.03 -36.16 -33.47
CA THR A 654 -27.16 -35.87 -34.37
C THR A 654 -28.01 -34.74 -33.82
N ASP A 655 -28.34 -34.76 -32.51
CA ASP A 655 -29.10 -33.68 -31.89
C ASP A 655 -28.37 -32.32 -32.00
N LEU A 656 -27.04 -32.33 -31.84
CA LEU A 656 -26.20 -31.13 -31.91
C LEU A 656 -26.05 -30.55 -33.33
N LEU A 657 -26.39 -31.29 -34.39
CA LEU A 657 -26.46 -30.73 -35.76
C LEU A 657 -27.46 -29.57 -35.85
N HIS A 658 -28.48 -29.55 -34.99
CA HIS A 658 -29.49 -28.51 -34.95
C HIS A 658 -29.17 -27.37 -33.97
N SER A 659 -27.98 -27.41 -33.36
CA SER A 659 -27.53 -26.35 -32.45
C SER A 659 -27.56 -24.98 -33.14
N ARG A 660 -27.87 -23.93 -32.36
CA ARG A 660 -27.80 -22.54 -32.84
C ARG A 660 -26.36 -22.06 -32.99
N ASN A 661 -25.41 -22.77 -32.38
CA ASN A 661 -24.01 -22.47 -32.46
C ASN A 661 -23.39 -23.22 -33.64
N GLU A 662 -23.07 -22.50 -34.71
CA GLU A 662 -22.50 -23.08 -35.94
C GLU A 662 -21.24 -23.90 -35.67
N GLY A 663 -20.41 -23.47 -34.72
CA GLY A 663 -19.21 -24.21 -34.34
C GLY A 663 -19.52 -25.58 -33.70
N VAL A 664 -20.58 -25.67 -32.91
CA VAL A 664 -21.04 -26.94 -32.32
C VAL A 664 -21.56 -27.87 -33.42
N ALA A 665 -22.45 -27.36 -34.29
CA ALA A 665 -23.02 -28.12 -35.39
C ALA A 665 -21.94 -28.63 -36.36
N THR A 666 -20.96 -27.78 -36.69
CA THR A 666 -19.85 -28.14 -37.58
C THR A 666 -18.99 -29.26 -37.01
N TYR A 667 -18.61 -29.17 -35.71
CA TYR A 667 -17.85 -30.26 -35.08
C TYR A 667 -18.67 -31.54 -34.97
N ALA A 668 -19.96 -31.45 -34.65
CA ALA A 668 -20.84 -32.61 -34.57
C ALA A 668 -20.93 -33.35 -35.92
N ALA A 669 -21.12 -32.59 -37.00
CA ALA A 669 -21.12 -33.09 -38.37
C ALA A 669 -19.80 -33.79 -38.74
N ALA A 670 -18.66 -33.17 -38.43
CA ALA A 670 -17.35 -33.72 -38.72
C ALA A 670 -17.11 -35.05 -37.99
N VAL A 671 -17.53 -35.17 -36.73
CA VAL A 671 -17.40 -36.43 -35.97
C VAL A 671 -18.28 -37.52 -36.58
N LEU A 672 -19.56 -37.24 -36.87
CA LEU A 672 -20.48 -38.18 -37.50
C LEU A 672 -19.94 -38.67 -38.86
N PHE A 673 -19.40 -37.76 -39.67
CA PHE A 673 -18.79 -38.10 -40.94
C PHE A 673 -17.61 -39.05 -40.78
N ARG A 674 -16.66 -38.74 -39.87
CA ARG A 674 -15.49 -39.58 -39.58
C ARG A 674 -15.86 -40.97 -39.04
N MET A 675 -16.89 -41.07 -38.20
CA MET A 675 -17.42 -42.35 -37.73
C MET A 675 -18.09 -43.18 -38.83
N SER A 676 -18.54 -42.53 -39.91
CA SER A 676 -19.22 -43.19 -41.03
C SER A 676 -18.28 -43.74 -42.10
N GLU A 677 -16.97 -43.48 -42.00
CA GLU A 677 -16.00 -43.76 -43.08
C GLU A 677 -15.95 -45.24 -43.50
N ASP A 678 -16.16 -46.17 -42.58
CA ASP A 678 -16.19 -47.61 -42.87
C ASP A 678 -17.61 -48.18 -43.07
N LYS A 679 -18.64 -47.34 -43.10
CA LYS A 679 -20.05 -47.77 -43.24
C LYS A 679 -20.45 -47.97 -44.71
N PRO A 680 -21.50 -48.78 -44.98
CA PRO A 680 -22.03 -48.98 -46.34
C PRO A 680 -22.43 -47.66 -47.01
N GLN A 681 -22.36 -47.60 -48.34
CA GLN A 681 -22.63 -46.34 -49.06
C GLN A 681 -24.05 -45.79 -48.86
N ASP A 682 -25.04 -46.65 -48.65
CA ASP A 682 -26.41 -46.21 -48.36
C ASP A 682 -26.54 -45.51 -47.00
N TYR A 683 -25.65 -45.82 -46.05
CA TYR A 683 -25.57 -45.12 -44.77
C TYR A 683 -24.94 -43.75 -44.96
N LYS A 684 -23.79 -43.69 -45.66
CA LYS A 684 -23.09 -42.43 -45.96
C LYS A 684 -23.95 -41.44 -46.74
N LYS A 685 -24.72 -41.92 -47.73
CA LYS A 685 -25.68 -41.09 -48.48
C LYS A 685 -26.77 -40.49 -47.57
N ARG A 686 -27.36 -41.30 -46.68
CA ARG A 686 -28.38 -40.81 -45.74
C ARG A 686 -27.81 -39.77 -44.78
N LEU A 687 -26.63 -40.02 -44.22
CA LEU A 687 -25.94 -39.07 -43.35
C LEU A 687 -25.62 -37.78 -44.10
N SER A 688 -25.09 -37.86 -45.33
CA SER A 688 -24.80 -36.68 -46.14
C SER A 688 -26.04 -35.79 -46.36
N ILE A 689 -27.20 -36.39 -46.68
CA ILE A 689 -28.47 -35.64 -46.81
C ILE A 689 -28.85 -34.94 -45.51
N GLU A 690 -28.72 -35.63 -44.38
CA GLU A 690 -29.03 -35.10 -43.05
C GLU A 690 -28.11 -33.93 -42.67
N LEU A 691 -26.81 -34.05 -42.96
CA LEU A 691 -25.82 -32.98 -42.76
C LEU A 691 -26.15 -31.76 -43.63
N THR A 692 -26.42 -31.98 -44.93
CA THR A 692 -26.77 -30.91 -45.87
C THR A 692 -28.02 -30.15 -45.43
N ASN A 693 -29.10 -30.86 -45.05
CA ASN A 693 -30.34 -30.25 -44.60
C ASN A 693 -30.21 -29.50 -43.26
N SER A 694 -29.31 -29.95 -42.38
CA SER A 694 -29.16 -29.38 -41.04
C SER A 694 -28.20 -28.19 -41.01
N LEU A 695 -27.12 -28.23 -41.81
CA LEU A 695 -26.09 -27.18 -41.86
C LEU A 695 -26.43 -26.06 -42.88
N LEU A 696 -27.06 -26.40 -44.01
CA LEU A 696 -27.58 -25.39 -44.95
C LEU A 696 -28.95 -24.92 -44.49
N ARG A 697 -29.00 -24.15 -43.40
CA ARG A 697 -30.20 -23.37 -43.12
C ARG A 697 -30.33 -22.32 -44.22
N GLU A 698 -31.36 -22.44 -45.07
CA GLU A 698 -31.85 -21.33 -45.89
C GLU A 698 -32.42 -20.24 -44.96
N ASP A 699 -31.56 -19.44 -44.35
CA ASP A 699 -31.98 -18.20 -43.69
C ASP A 699 -32.15 -17.12 -44.75
N ASN A 700 -33.42 -16.89 -45.10
CA ASN A 700 -33.91 -15.80 -45.91
C ASN A 700 -33.80 -14.44 -45.18
N ASN A 701 -32.76 -14.20 -44.39
CA ASN A 701 -32.56 -12.96 -43.65
C ASN A 701 -31.09 -12.62 -43.37
N ILE A 702 -30.69 -11.49 -43.94
CA ILE A 702 -29.62 -10.57 -43.52
C ILE A 702 -28.22 -10.89 -44.08
N TRP A 703 -27.94 -10.29 -45.23
CA TRP A 703 -26.60 -10.03 -45.76
C TRP A 703 -25.78 -9.17 -44.78
N GLY A 704 -24.53 -9.56 -44.50
CA GLY A 704 -23.55 -8.68 -43.86
C GLY A 704 -22.27 -9.38 -43.38
N ASN A 705 -21.32 -9.58 -44.30
CA ASN A 705 -19.86 -9.74 -44.14
C ASN A 705 -19.30 -10.05 -42.73
N ALA A 706 -18.66 -11.22 -42.58
CA ALA A 706 -17.36 -11.33 -41.91
C ALA A 706 -16.65 -12.64 -42.29
N ASP A 707 -15.43 -12.46 -42.78
CA ASP A 707 -14.40 -13.44 -43.12
C ASP A 707 -14.15 -14.45 -41.98
N LEU A 708 -14.50 -15.72 -42.20
CA LEU A 708 -14.20 -16.85 -41.33
C LEU A 708 -13.55 -17.94 -42.18
N GLY A 709 -12.26 -18.18 -41.93
CA GLY A 709 -11.45 -19.17 -42.63
C GLY A 709 -12.07 -20.56 -42.57
N LEU A 710 -12.75 -20.93 -43.65
CA LEU A 710 -13.08 -22.30 -44.01
C LEU A 710 -11.76 -23.05 -44.24
N GLY A 711 -11.56 -24.15 -43.52
CA GLY A 711 -10.47 -25.08 -43.82
C GLY A 711 -10.75 -25.85 -45.13
N PRO A 712 -9.72 -26.24 -45.89
CA PRO A 712 -9.85 -26.87 -47.21
C PRO A 712 -10.72 -28.15 -47.20
N ASP A 713 -10.81 -28.86 -46.07
CA ASP A 713 -11.60 -30.09 -45.93
C ASP A 713 -13.12 -29.91 -46.15
N LEU A 714 -13.67 -28.69 -45.97
CA LEU A 714 -15.09 -28.42 -46.22
C LEU A 714 -15.37 -28.11 -47.70
N GLN A 715 -14.36 -27.64 -48.44
CA GLN A 715 -14.46 -27.35 -49.86
C GLN A 715 -14.54 -28.64 -50.68
N ASP A 716 -13.84 -29.69 -50.23
CA ASP A 716 -13.94 -31.05 -50.80
C ASP A 716 -15.25 -31.77 -50.42
N MET A 717 -15.87 -31.44 -49.28
CA MET A 717 -17.17 -32.00 -48.87
C MET A 717 -18.36 -31.46 -49.69
N ILE A 718 -18.26 -30.24 -50.23
CA ILE A 718 -19.33 -29.60 -51.02
C ILE A 718 -19.20 -29.93 -52.52
N LEU A 719 -18.01 -30.34 -52.99
CA LEU A 719 -17.71 -30.52 -54.41
C LEU A 719 -17.91 -31.95 -54.97
N TYR A 720 -18.39 -32.91 -54.18
CA TYR A 720 -18.84 -34.21 -54.68
C TYR A 720 -20.37 -34.26 -54.81
N GLN A 721 -20.88 -33.58 -55.84
CA GLN A 721 -22.12 -33.94 -56.53
C GLN A 721 -21.83 -34.85 -57.73
#